data_AF-A0A7U9XAM1-F1
#
_entry.id   AF-A0A7U9XAM1-F1
#
_cell.length_a   1.000
_cell.length_b   1.000
_cell.length_c   1.000
_cell.angle_alpha   90.00
_cell.angle_beta   90.00
_cell.angle_gamma   90.00
#
_symmetry.space_group_name_H-M   'P 1'
#
loop_
_entity.id
_entity.type
_entity.pdbx_description
1 polymer ?
#
loop_
_entity_poly.entity_id
_entity_poly.type
_entity_poly.pdbx_seq_one_letter_code
_entity_poly.pdbx_strand_id
1 'polypeptide(L)'
;MRQIKKTGCMVMAAVLCAAAVPCCTGRAEAACDLLTLRAAEALALMNSREYQQEKSRLSLARIDYTEAAKSAALKKKNQLSFRWSPLLNFKFPEKPDLAEASEWMYKPLQAQTRITAVRHKMEDIRYAVEEEISNLYVDAYVMQETIAFTQERMEEIQETAKKSEWKLYTGEASVQETEKLHAQLKKLSVDQAGYLRSFESLKNKISDQVGMDISTGWKLQAPFEEGVPDRAVLEELKQYTLSKNHTYYEKKLDVSLGLLNLEINEKLMKEKYGKQMYLIQPYINQAKAGEELDGDAFKENYDRFLQEIDKKWSGAFRILFLSIPKEWLKGELDGVRYLEDDPYVLYSLALQYADLRLEEQSTAKEIEDAVDDQFEALVSAGNSRKALQEEVKEMEKELRENAALHQSGKVTREELSSLREAYSQAVLDALNACGEYTKLWNSFDRLTCKGAGIWMEQGDFDPGGDASEIRDLSMPQEDGFWYYIESRMEDQVFVLRVSVPDDSEIKVTDYELWVDGIQVGKRTRAGQTLRHLTLALSDAGQASIRLYHGEDYVDECIIDPLASKGRLFPAGAKEGEERKKNQKLGVCSVRHDPVMQTAEFAVTSVEDSEIAYYSLTDNRGTKLYREAPIPIGENLTCLSVVVQDLGELKVEFYDRDKKMCRTGRINGRTMEIQEEG
;
A
#
# COMPACT_ATOMS: atom_id res chain seq x y z
N MET A 1 33.75 27.81 -57.63
CA MET A 1 33.25 27.98 -59.01
C MET A 1 31.78 27.56 -59.06
N ARG A 2 30.91 28.46 -59.55
CA ARG A 2 29.53 28.33 -60.11
C ARG A 2 28.56 27.33 -59.44
N GLN A 3 27.56 27.76 -58.66
CA GLN A 3 26.21 28.27 -59.05
C GLN A 3 25.45 27.28 -59.99
N ILE A 4 24.19 26.87 -59.74
CA ILE A 4 22.95 27.69 -59.72
C ILE A 4 21.79 27.00 -58.93
N LYS A 5 20.92 27.89 -58.40
CA LYS A 5 19.61 27.87 -57.71
C LYS A 5 18.54 26.78 -58.01
N LYS A 6 17.73 26.48 -56.98
CA LYS A 6 16.23 26.46 -56.90
C LYS A 6 15.83 26.46 -55.40
N THR A 7 15.46 27.59 -54.77
CA THR A 7 14.08 28.03 -54.42
C THR A 7 13.07 26.95 -53.99
N GLY A 8 12.59 27.06 -52.74
CA GLY A 8 11.34 26.44 -52.25
C GLY A 8 11.12 26.61 -50.73
N CYS A 9 10.22 27.52 -50.34
CA CYS A 9 9.46 27.65 -49.07
C CYS A 9 8.87 26.29 -48.60
N MET A 10 8.34 26.03 -47.39
CA MET A 10 7.90 26.77 -46.19
C MET A 10 7.44 25.72 -45.14
N VAL A 11 7.45 26.09 -43.86
CA VAL A 11 6.50 25.69 -42.78
C VAL A 11 6.43 24.21 -42.37
N MET A 12 6.98 23.93 -41.18
CA MET A 12 6.53 22.86 -40.28
C MET A 12 5.27 23.36 -39.54
N ALA A 13 4.11 22.76 -39.83
CA ALA A 13 2.87 22.96 -39.10
C ALA A 13 2.61 21.75 -38.19
N ALA A 14 2.44 22.04 -36.91
CA ALA A 14 1.94 21.13 -35.89
C ALA A 14 0.51 20.69 -36.24
N VAL A 15 0.28 19.38 -36.18
CA VAL A 15 -1.06 18.79 -36.28
C VAL A 15 -1.50 18.48 -34.85
N LEU A 16 -2.30 19.36 -34.28
CA LEU A 16 -3.16 19.11 -33.11
C LEU A 16 -4.58 19.33 -33.61
N CYS A 17 -5.30 18.24 -33.84
CA CYS A 17 -6.72 18.25 -34.14
C CYS A 17 -7.48 18.56 -32.84
N ALA A 18 -7.70 19.85 -32.57
CA ALA A 18 -8.71 20.28 -31.61
C ALA A 18 -10.09 20.11 -32.27
N ALA A 19 -10.93 19.26 -31.68
CA ALA A 19 -12.35 19.20 -31.99
C ALA A 19 -12.97 20.57 -31.71
N ALA A 20 -13.62 21.12 -32.74
CA ALA A 20 -14.17 22.46 -32.75
C ALA A 20 -15.38 22.59 -31.81
N VAL A 21 -15.14 23.14 -30.62
CA VAL A 21 -16.04 24.12 -30.01
C VAL A 21 -15.66 25.48 -30.61
N PRO A 22 -16.60 26.35 -31.04
CA PRO A 22 -16.26 27.63 -31.66
C PRO A 22 -15.49 28.49 -30.67
N CYS A 23 -14.18 28.61 -30.87
CA CYS A 23 -13.30 29.44 -30.07
C CYS A 23 -13.52 30.89 -30.52
N CYS A 24 -14.16 31.70 -29.67
CA CYS A 24 -14.39 33.10 -29.90
C CYS A 24 -13.05 33.87 -29.97
N THR A 25 -12.95 34.73 -30.98
CA THR A 25 -11.75 35.48 -31.33
C THR A 25 -11.31 36.43 -30.21
N GLY A 26 -10.01 36.40 -29.91
CA GLY A 26 -9.39 37.07 -28.76
C GLY A 26 -9.60 38.58 -28.65
N ARG A 27 -9.94 39.01 -27.43
CA ARG A 27 -9.63 40.34 -26.89
C ARG A 27 -8.45 40.21 -25.93
N ALA A 28 -7.63 41.25 -25.83
CA ALA A 28 -6.56 41.35 -24.85
C ALA A 28 -7.15 41.46 -23.43
N GLU A 29 -7.30 40.33 -22.75
CA GLU A 29 -7.51 40.29 -21.31
C GLU A 29 -6.18 40.53 -20.58
N ALA A 30 -6.27 41.11 -19.39
CA ALA A 30 -5.16 41.17 -18.44
C ALA A 30 -4.54 39.77 -18.30
N ALA A 31 -3.22 39.68 -18.05
CA ALA A 31 -2.54 38.41 -17.85
C ALA A 31 -3.26 37.60 -16.76
N CYS A 32 -4.06 36.62 -17.16
CA CYS A 32 -4.77 35.70 -16.28
C CYS A 32 -3.94 34.43 -16.17
N ASP A 33 -3.74 33.96 -14.95
CA ASP A 33 -3.10 32.68 -14.70
C ASP A 33 -4.08 31.54 -15.04
N LEU A 34 -3.57 30.48 -15.67
CA LEU A 34 -4.38 29.33 -16.09
C LEU A 34 -4.24 28.21 -15.05
N LEU A 35 -5.34 27.85 -14.39
CA LEU A 35 -5.38 26.70 -13.50
C LEU A 35 -5.73 25.46 -14.32
N THR A 36 -4.89 24.44 -14.30
CA THR A 36 -5.18 23.14 -14.93
C THR A 36 -5.84 22.18 -13.93
N LEU A 37 -6.64 21.22 -14.42
CA LEU A 37 -7.30 20.24 -13.56
C LEU A 37 -6.28 19.45 -12.71
N ARG A 38 -5.22 18.94 -13.34
CA ARG A 38 -4.13 18.21 -12.65
C ARG A 38 -3.45 19.03 -11.56
N ALA A 39 -3.30 20.35 -11.76
CA ALA A 39 -2.74 21.22 -10.73
C ALA A 39 -3.72 21.39 -9.56
N ALA A 40 -5.02 21.53 -9.83
CA ALA A 40 -6.04 21.60 -8.80
C ALA A 40 -6.12 20.31 -7.98
N GLU A 41 -6.09 19.14 -8.62
CA GLU A 41 -6.05 17.82 -7.97
C GLU A 41 -4.83 17.68 -7.05
N ALA A 42 -3.63 17.99 -7.55
CA ALA A 42 -2.41 17.89 -6.78
C ALA A 42 -2.43 18.81 -5.54
N LEU A 43 -2.90 20.05 -5.69
CA LEU A 43 -3.02 21.00 -4.58
C LEU A 43 -4.10 20.57 -3.57
N ALA A 44 -5.25 20.08 -4.04
CA ALA A 44 -6.31 19.57 -3.19
C ALA A 44 -5.84 18.38 -2.35
N LEU A 45 -5.10 17.43 -2.94
CA LEU A 45 -4.53 16.31 -2.22
C LEU A 45 -3.51 16.75 -1.16
N MET A 46 -2.66 17.72 -1.48
CA MET A 46 -1.69 18.27 -0.52
C MET A 46 -2.36 18.92 0.69
N ASN A 47 -3.49 19.61 0.46
CA ASN A 47 -4.25 20.31 1.50
C ASN A 47 -5.28 19.41 2.23
N SER A 48 -5.57 18.22 1.71
CA SER A 48 -6.53 17.28 2.30
C SER A 48 -6.10 16.82 3.70
N ARG A 49 -6.88 17.19 4.72
CA ARG A 49 -6.62 16.82 6.12
C ARG A 49 -6.73 15.30 6.34
N GLU A 50 -7.68 14.66 5.69
CA GLU A 50 -7.91 13.21 5.80
C GLU A 50 -6.70 12.44 5.27
N TYR A 51 -6.18 12.85 4.11
CA TYR A 51 -4.97 12.26 3.54
C TYR A 51 -3.75 12.45 4.46
N GLN A 52 -3.56 13.63 5.05
CA GLN A 52 -2.46 13.87 6.00
C GLN A 52 -2.61 13.06 7.30
N GLN A 53 -3.83 12.84 7.79
CA GLN A 53 -4.09 12.00 8.95
C GLN A 53 -3.75 10.54 8.66
N GLU A 54 -4.16 9.99 7.52
CA GLU A 54 -3.82 8.62 7.15
C GLU A 54 -2.33 8.45 6.85
N LYS A 55 -1.66 9.45 6.27
CA LYS A 55 -0.19 9.47 6.15
C LYS A 55 0.49 9.38 7.52
N SER A 56 -0.04 10.07 8.52
CA SER A 56 0.45 9.98 9.90
C SER A 56 0.19 8.59 10.49
N ARG A 57 -1.00 8.00 10.26
CA ARG A 57 -1.31 6.61 10.67
C ARG A 57 -0.39 5.59 10.01
N LEU A 58 -0.02 5.79 8.75
CA LEU A 58 0.95 4.95 8.05
C LEU A 58 2.32 4.98 8.74
N SER A 59 2.77 6.17 9.16
CA SER A 59 4.04 6.30 9.89
C SER A 59 4.01 5.57 11.23
N LEU A 60 2.89 5.64 11.97
CA LEU A 60 2.70 4.91 13.23
C LEU A 60 2.62 3.40 13.00
N ALA A 61 1.87 2.94 11.99
CA ALA A 61 1.77 1.52 11.66
C ALA A 61 3.14 0.92 11.28
N ARG A 62 4.00 1.69 10.59
CA ARG A 62 5.38 1.29 10.32
C ARG A 62 6.22 1.17 11.60
N ILE A 63 6.07 2.10 12.54
CA ILE A 63 6.74 2.03 13.84
C ILE A 63 6.26 0.80 14.61
N ASP A 64 4.94 0.61 14.75
CA ASP A 64 4.31 -0.54 15.40
C ASP A 64 4.84 -1.87 14.84
N TYR A 65 4.96 -1.96 13.51
CA TYR A 65 5.56 -3.12 12.85
C TYR A 65 7.02 -3.34 13.27
N THR A 66 7.85 -2.29 13.24
CA THR A 66 9.27 -2.42 13.63
C THR A 66 9.44 -2.80 15.09
N GLU A 67 8.58 -2.30 15.98
CA GLU A 67 8.58 -2.66 17.39
C GLU A 67 8.11 -4.11 17.60
N ALA A 68 7.03 -4.52 16.91
CA ALA A 68 6.54 -5.89 16.96
C ALA A 68 7.61 -6.88 16.49
N ALA A 69 8.25 -6.63 15.34
CA ALA A 69 9.31 -7.48 14.80
C ALA A 69 10.52 -7.56 15.75
N LYS A 70 11.01 -6.41 16.26
CA LYS A 70 12.13 -6.38 17.22
C LYS A 70 11.77 -7.12 18.52
N SER A 71 10.54 -6.93 19.03
CA SER A 71 10.09 -7.58 20.25
C SER A 71 9.99 -9.10 20.08
N ALA A 72 9.48 -9.58 18.94
CA ALA A 72 9.41 -10.99 18.61
C ALA A 72 10.81 -11.60 18.49
N ALA A 73 11.73 -10.93 17.77
CA ALA A 73 13.12 -11.36 17.65
C ALA A 73 13.84 -11.41 19.02
N LEU A 74 13.64 -10.40 19.87
CA LEU A 74 14.19 -10.37 21.21
C LEU A 74 13.61 -11.47 22.08
N LYS A 75 12.28 -11.71 22.07
CA LYS A 75 11.62 -12.80 22.80
C LYS A 75 12.14 -14.17 22.35
N LYS A 76 12.28 -14.40 21.04
CA LYS A 76 12.85 -15.62 20.46
C LYS A 76 14.30 -15.84 20.92
N LYS A 77 15.17 -14.83 20.76
CA LYS A 77 16.56 -14.88 21.26
C LYS A 77 16.60 -15.16 22.76
N ASN A 78 15.74 -14.50 23.51
CA ASN A 78 15.62 -14.62 24.94
C ASN A 78 15.22 -16.04 25.37
N GLN A 79 14.18 -16.64 24.79
CA GLN A 79 13.75 -18.01 25.14
C GLN A 79 14.75 -19.08 24.70
N LEU A 80 15.46 -18.87 23.60
CA LEU A 80 16.45 -19.83 23.08
C LEU A 80 17.83 -19.70 23.75
N SER A 81 18.03 -18.74 24.65
CA SER A 81 19.31 -18.51 25.34
C SER A 81 19.22 -18.69 26.84
N PHE A 82 20.29 -19.23 27.42
CA PHE A 82 20.45 -19.33 28.87
C PHE A 82 20.63 -17.92 29.46
N ARG A 83 19.89 -17.60 30.52
CA ARG A 83 19.96 -16.29 31.18
C ARG A 83 20.08 -16.43 32.68
N TRP A 84 20.98 -15.65 33.27
CA TRP A 84 21.15 -15.54 34.72
C TRP A 84 21.08 -14.09 35.17
N SER A 85 20.44 -13.82 36.31
CA SER A 85 20.44 -12.50 36.94
C SER A 85 21.39 -12.46 38.14
N PRO A 86 21.91 -11.29 38.55
CA PRO A 86 22.73 -11.13 39.76
C PRO A 86 22.01 -11.56 41.04
N LEU A 87 20.69 -11.74 40.99
CA LEU A 87 19.85 -12.24 42.08
C LEU A 87 19.67 -13.77 42.03
N LEU A 88 20.54 -14.49 41.31
CA LEU A 88 20.53 -15.96 41.17
C LEU A 88 19.22 -16.51 40.57
N ASN A 89 18.59 -15.75 39.68
CA ASN A 89 17.48 -16.26 38.87
C ASN A 89 18.04 -16.86 37.58
N PHE A 90 17.93 -18.18 37.42
CA PHE A 90 18.39 -18.92 36.25
C PHE A 90 17.18 -19.26 35.37
N LYS A 91 17.21 -18.81 34.11
CA LYS A 91 16.24 -19.19 33.08
C LYS A 91 16.94 -20.03 32.02
N PHE A 92 16.50 -21.28 31.90
CA PHE A 92 17.03 -22.21 30.90
C PHE A 92 16.36 -21.98 29.54
N PRO A 93 17.03 -22.39 28.44
CA PRO A 93 16.40 -22.38 27.13
C PRO A 93 15.15 -23.26 27.13
N GLU A 94 14.04 -22.69 26.71
CA GLU A 94 12.74 -23.38 26.60
C GLU A 94 12.31 -23.39 25.14
N LYS A 95 11.65 -24.48 24.71
CA LYS A 95 10.97 -24.47 23.42
C LYS A 95 9.71 -23.62 23.57
N PRO A 96 9.42 -22.70 22.63
CA PRO A 96 8.20 -21.93 22.70
C PRO A 96 6.99 -22.87 22.69
N ASP A 97 6.05 -22.59 23.58
CA ASP A 97 4.68 -23.09 23.50
C ASP A 97 4.07 -22.65 22.16
N LEU A 98 3.16 -23.45 21.59
CA LEU A 98 2.41 -23.11 20.37
C LEU A 98 1.76 -21.71 20.47
N ALA A 99 1.24 -21.33 21.64
CA ALA A 99 0.66 -20.01 21.88
C ALA A 99 1.72 -18.89 21.77
N GLU A 100 2.91 -19.09 22.33
CA GLU A 100 4.00 -18.11 22.27
C GLU A 100 4.62 -18.03 20.87
N ALA A 101 4.81 -19.17 20.20
CA ALA A 101 5.26 -19.23 18.81
C ALA A 101 4.27 -18.53 17.87
N SER A 102 2.96 -18.76 18.08
CA SER A 102 1.90 -18.09 17.31
C SER A 102 1.90 -16.58 17.57
N GLU A 103 2.09 -16.12 18.81
CA GLU A 103 2.14 -14.69 19.14
C GLU A 103 3.30 -13.98 18.42
N TRP A 104 4.47 -14.62 18.33
CA TRP A 104 5.65 -14.06 17.69
C TRP A 104 5.51 -13.91 16.19
N MET A 105 4.78 -14.82 15.55
CA MET A 105 4.53 -14.76 14.11
C MET A 105 3.34 -13.86 13.78
N TYR A 106 2.28 -13.92 14.58
CA TYR A 106 1.03 -13.22 14.32
C TYR A 106 1.15 -11.71 14.52
N LYS A 107 1.85 -11.24 15.56
CA LYS A 107 1.94 -9.80 15.86
C LYS A 107 2.64 -8.98 14.77
N PRO A 108 3.83 -9.38 14.25
CA PRO A 108 4.47 -8.68 13.14
C PRO A 108 3.61 -8.73 11.87
N LEU A 109 2.97 -9.86 11.62
CA LEU A 109 2.11 -10.07 10.47
C LEU A 109 0.85 -9.18 10.51
N GLN A 110 0.19 -9.10 11.65
CA GLN A 110 -0.93 -8.20 11.89
C GLN A 110 -0.53 -6.72 11.80
N ALA A 111 0.68 -6.36 12.24
CA ALA A 111 1.19 -5.02 12.07
C ALA A 111 1.49 -4.71 10.59
N GLN A 112 1.95 -5.70 9.82
CA GLN A 112 2.20 -5.57 8.39
C GLN A 112 0.90 -5.41 7.59
N THR A 113 -0.14 -6.20 7.89
CA THR A 113 -1.46 -6.05 7.23
C THR A 113 -2.09 -4.69 7.49
N ARG A 114 -1.83 -4.10 8.66
CA ARG A 114 -2.27 -2.73 8.97
C ARG A 114 -1.58 -1.71 8.08
N ILE A 115 -0.32 -1.92 7.69
CA ILE A 115 0.41 -1.03 6.76
C ILE A 115 -0.23 -1.07 5.37
N THR A 116 -0.49 -2.27 4.83
CA THR A 116 -1.16 -2.43 3.53
C THR A 116 -2.59 -1.90 3.56
N ALA A 117 -3.35 -2.15 4.63
CA ALA A 117 -4.71 -1.62 4.78
C ALA A 117 -4.74 -0.08 4.76
N VAL A 118 -3.85 0.58 5.52
CA VAL A 118 -3.73 2.05 5.50
C VAL A 118 -3.32 2.55 4.11
N ARG A 119 -2.47 1.80 3.38
CA ARG A 119 -2.09 2.16 2.01
C ARG A 119 -3.28 2.13 1.05
N HIS A 120 -4.06 1.04 1.03
CA HIS A 120 -5.29 0.96 0.22
C HIS A 120 -6.25 2.09 0.55
N LYS A 121 -6.43 2.39 1.84
CA LYS A 121 -7.27 3.50 2.27
C LYS A 121 -6.76 4.87 1.81
N MET A 122 -5.44 5.08 1.81
CA MET A 122 -4.85 6.31 1.28
C MET A 122 -5.07 6.47 -0.23
N GLU A 123 -5.02 5.37 -1.00
CA GLU A 123 -5.34 5.39 -2.44
C GLU A 123 -6.81 5.72 -2.68
N ASP A 124 -7.73 5.11 -1.92
CA ASP A 124 -9.16 5.41 -1.99
C ASP A 124 -9.47 6.88 -1.66
N ILE A 125 -8.89 7.43 -0.58
CA ILE A 125 -9.02 8.84 -0.22
C ILE A 125 -8.46 9.74 -1.32
N ARG A 126 -7.34 9.38 -1.94
CA ARG A 126 -6.78 10.14 -3.07
C ARG A 126 -7.81 10.21 -4.22
N TYR A 127 -8.36 9.08 -4.63
CA TYR A 127 -9.33 9.04 -5.73
C TYR A 127 -10.62 9.78 -5.39
N ALA A 128 -11.07 9.73 -4.14
CA ALA A 128 -12.22 10.50 -3.68
C ALA A 128 -11.98 12.02 -3.74
N VAL A 129 -10.81 12.48 -3.28
CA VAL A 129 -10.43 13.91 -3.36
C VAL A 129 -10.33 14.37 -4.82
N GLU A 130 -9.74 13.55 -5.69
CA GLU A 130 -9.61 13.82 -7.13
C GLU A 130 -10.99 13.90 -7.82
N GLU A 131 -11.93 13.00 -7.51
CA GLU A 131 -13.31 13.08 -8.03
C GLU A 131 -14.01 14.37 -7.57
N GLU A 132 -13.94 14.69 -6.28
CA GLU A 132 -14.64 15.83 -5.69
C GLU A 132 -14.17 17.17 -6.30
N ILE A 133 -12.85 17.38 -6.35
CA ILE A 133 -12.28 18.59 -6.94
C ILE A 133 -12.54 18.66 -8.44
N SER A 134 -12.48 17.53 -9.16
CA SER A 134 -12.75 17.48 -10.59
C SER A 134 -14.20 17.84 -10.92
N ASN A 135 -15.16 17.36 -10.14
CA ASN A 135 -16.57 17.70 -10.33
C ASN A 135 -16.84 19.19 -10.06
N LEU A 136 -16.25 19.76 -9.01
CA LEU A 136 -16.34 21.21 -8.74
C LEU A 136 -15.68 22.04 -9.84
N TYR A 137 -14.55 21.57 -10.36
CA TYR A 137 -13.82 22.22 -11.44
C TYR A 137 -14.64 22.22 -12.74
N VAL A 138 -15.27 21.09 -13.08
CA VAL A 138 -16.17 20.96 -14.23
C VAL A 138 -17.35 21.92 -14.11
N ASP A 139 -18.00 21.98 -12.94
CA ASP A 139 -19.09 22.92 -12.69
C ASP A 139 -18.65 24.38 -12.86
N ALA A 140 -17.48 24.72 -12.32
CA ALA A 140 -16.93 26.06 -12.43
C ALA A 140 -16.59 26.40 -13.89
N TYR A 141 -16.06 25.46 -14.66
CA TYR A 141 -15.76 25.66 -16.08
C TYR A 141 -17.03 25.83 -16.92
N VAL A 142 -18.06 25.00 -16.71
CA VAL A 142 -19.36 25.14 -17.38
C VAL A 142 -19.98 26.52 -17.09
N MET A 143 -19.89 27.00 -15.84
CA MET A 143 -20.32 28.36 -15.50
C MET A 143 -19.46 29.44 -16.16
N GLN A 144 -18.14 29.27 -16.24
CA GLN A 144 -17.24 30.19 -16.94
C GLN A 144 -17.66 30.38 -18.41
N GLU A 145 -17.89 29.27 -19.12
CA GLU A 145 -18.32 29.30 -20.52
C GLU A 145 -19.74 29.83 -20.68
N THR A 146 -20.65 29.51 -19.76
CA THR A 146 -22.01 30.06 -19.74
C THR A 146 -22.00 31.58 -19.58
N ILE A 147 -21.15 32.12 -18.72
CA ILE A 147 -20.98 33.57 -18.51
C ILE A 147 -20.41 34.22 -19.78
N ALA A 148 -19.37 33.62 -20.38
CA ALA A 148 -18.75 34.13 -21.60
C ALA A 148 -19.77 34.19 -22.76
N PHE A 149 -20.49 33.09 -22.98
CA PHE A 149 -21.53 33.01 -24.02
C PHE A 149 -22.69 33.98 -23.78
N THR A 150 -23.14 34.12 -22.53
CA THR A 150 -24.21 35.08 -22.18
C THR A 150 -23.75 36.53 -22.40
N GLN A 151 -22.49 36.84 -22.08
CA GLN A 151 -21.90 38.17 -22.29
C GLN A 151 -21.83 38.52 -23.80
N GLU A 152 -21.38 37.59 -24.64
CA GLU A 152 -21.35 37.78 -26.10
C GLU A 152 -22.75 38.05 -26.66
N ARG A 153 -23.74 37.26 -26.23
CA ARG A 153 -25.14 37.44 -26.62
C ARG A 153 -25.70 38.78 -26.15
N MET A 154 -25.34 39.25 -24.95
CA MET A 154 -25.72 40.57 -24.47
C MET A 154 -25.10 41.69 -25.32
N GLU A 155 -23.83 41.56 -25.72
CA GLU A 155 -23.16 42.52 -26.61
C GLU A 155 -23.86 42.60 -27.97
N GLU A 156 -24.21 41.45 -28.56
CA GLU A 156 -24.96 41.40 -29.83
C GLU A 156 -26.35 42.06 -29.72
N ILE A 157 -27.11 41.74 -28.66
CA ILE A 157 -28.45 42.32 -28.46
C ILE A 157 -28.34 43.83 -28.19
N GLN A 158 -27.34 44.29 -27.43
CA GLN A 158 -27.09 45.72 -27.22
C GLN A 158 -26.79 46.45 -28.53
N GLU A 159 -25.98 45.85 -29.42
CA GLU A 159 -25.70 46.45 -30.72
C GLU A 159 -26.96 46.53 -31.60
N THR A 160 -27.77 45.47 -31.61
CA THR A 160 -29.04 45.46 -32.36
C THR A 160 -30.07 46.43 -31.78
N ALA A 161 -30.14 46.59 -30.45
CA ALA A 161 -30.99 47.56 -29.78
C ALA A 161 -30.64 49.00 -30.17
N LYS A 162 -29.34 49.35 -30.15
CA LYS A 162 -28.85 50.67 -30.61
C LYS A 162 -29.23 50.94 -32.07
N LYS A 163 -29.07 49.95 -32.96
CA LYS A 163 -29.47 50.07 -34.37
C LYS A 163 -30.98 50.27 -34.52
N SER A 164 -31.80 49.60 -33.72
CA SER A 164 -33.26 49.81 -33.75
C SER A 164 -33.71 51.14 -33.17
N GLU A 165 -33.04 51.67 -32.14
CA GLU A 165 -33.32 53.01 -31.60
C GLU A 165 -33.06 54.09 -32.66
N TRP A 166 -31.95 53.99 -33.40
CA TRP A 166 -31.69 54.88 -34.54
C TRP A 166 -32.79 54.81 -35.61
N LYS A 167 -33.28 53.61 -35.94
CA LYS A 167 -34.39 53.42 -36.89
C LYS A 167 -35.72 53.93 -36.36
N LEU A 168 -35.90 53.95 -35.04
CA LEU A 168 -37.09 54.51 -34.41
C LEU A 168 -37.12 56.04 -34.53
N TYR A 169 -35.96 56.70 -34.36
CA TYR A 169 -35.83 58.15 -34.60
C TYR A 169 -36.07 58.55 -36.07
N THR A 170 -35.79 57.66 -37.03
CA THR A 170 -36.08 57.87 -38.45
C THR A 170 -37.49 57.45 -38.87
N GLY A 171 -38.29 56.88 -37.95
CA GLY A 171 -39.67 56.42 -38.21
C GLY A 171 -39.79 55.07 -38.92
N GLU A 172 -38.70 54.32 -39.02
CA GLU A 172 -38.61 53.04 -39.75
C GLU A 172 -38.78 51.80 -38.84
N ALA A 173 -38.84 51.98 -37.52
CA ALA A 173 -39.01 50.89 -36.53
C ALA A 173 -40.14 51.20 -35.52
N SER A 174 -40.76 50.14 -34.98
CA SER A 174 -41.85 50.25 -34.01
C SER A 174 -41.34 50.34 -32.56
N VAL A 175 -42.06 51.06 -31.69
CA VAL A 175 -41.76 51.20 -30.24
C VAL A 175 -41.78 49.83 -29.54
N GLN A 176 -42.70 48.95 -29.94
CA GLN A 176 -42.85 47.60 -29.37
C GLN A 176 -41.61 46.72 -29.63
N GLU A 177 -40.92 46.88 -30.75
CA GLU A 177 -39.69 46.14 -31.05
C GLU A 177 -38.52 46.56 -30.15
N THR A 178 -38.35 47.86 -29.92
CA THR A 178 -37.31 48.36 -29.01
C THR A 178 -37.56 47.91 -27.56
N GLU A 179 -38.82 47.87 -27.12
CA GLU A 179 -39.20 47.37 -25.79
C GLU A 179 -38.91 45.88 -25.62
N LYS A 180 -39.17 45.05 -26.65
CA LYS A 180 -38.84 43.61 -26.62
C LYS A 180 -37.33 43.36 -26.44
N LEU A 181 -36.47 44.12 -27.13
CA LEU A 181 -35.00 43.99 -27.01
C LEU A 181 -34.49 44.42 -25.63
N HIS A 182 -35.03 45.51 -25.08
CA HIS A 182 -34.70 45.96 -23.73
C HIS A 182 -35.15 44.96 -22.65
N ALA A 183 -36.32 44.31 -22.84
CA ALA A 183 -36.79 43.25 -21.96
C ALA A 183 -35.87 42.02 -22.00
N GLN A 184 -35.41 41.60 -23.19
CA GLN A 184 -34.44 40.51 -23.36
C GLN A 184 -33.09 40.84 -22.70
N LEU A 185 -32.56 42.05 -22.88
CA LEU A 185 -31.34 42.51 -22.21
C LEU A 185 -31.46 42.49 -20.69
N LYS A 186 -32.61 42.95 -20.16
CA LYS A 186 -32.86 42.93 -18.72
C LYS A 186 -32.90 41.51 -18.17
N LYS A 187 -33.52 40.56 -18.90
CA LYS A 187 -33.54 39.15 -18.52
C LYS A 187 -32.12 38.57 -18.48
N LEU A 188 -31.34 38.74 -19.56
CA LEU A 188 -29.97 38.23 -19.63
C LEU A 188 -29.04 38.85 -18.58
N SER A 189 -29.22 40.13 -18.26
CA SER A 189 -28.46 40.78 -17.19
C SER A 189 -28.76 40.18 -15.81
N VAL A 190 -30.01 39.81 -15.53
CA VAL A 190 -30.39 39.11 -14.29
C VAL A 190 -29.80 37.71 -14.26
N ASP A 191 -29.90 36.97 -15.36
CA ASP A 191 -29.36 35.60 -15.49
C ASP A 191 -27.84 35.62 -15.30
N GLN A 192 -27.13 36.55 -15.96
CA GLN A 192 -25.69 36.72 -15.82
C GLN A 192 -25.26 37.03 -14.38
N ALA A 193 -25.99 37.89 -13.67
CA ALA A 193 -25.71 38.15 -12.26
C ALA A 193 -25.94 36.91 -11.38
N GLY A 194 -26.83 36.00 -11.78
CA GLY A 194 -26.99 34.67 -11.17
C GLY A 194 -25.80 33.75 -11.44
N TYR A 195 -25.35 33.69 -12.69
CA TYR A 195 -24.20 32.88 -13.09
C TYR A 195 -22.89 33.34 -12.42
N LEU A 196 -22.63 34.65 -12.37
CA LEU A 196 -21.44 35.21 -11.70
C LEU A 196 -21.38 34.84 -10.21
N ARG A 197 -22.51 34.96 -9.49
CA ARG A 197 -22.58 34.56 -8.07
C ARG A 197 -22.34 33.05 -7.89
N SER A 198 -22.87 32.23 -8.79
CA SER A 198 -22.67 30.78 -8.76
C SER A 198 -21.21 30.41 -9.04
N PHE A 199 -20.58 31.08 -10.00
CA PHE A 199 -19.17 30.92 -10.32
C PHE A 199 -18.26 31.35 -9.17
N GLU A 200 -18.50 32.50 -8.53
CA GLU A 200 -17.77 32.93 -7.33
C GLU A 200 -17.89 31.90 -6.19
N SER A 201 -19.09 31.37 -5.96
CA SER A 201 -19.32 30.31 -4.96
C SER A 201 -18.50 29.05 -5.27
N LEU A 202 -18.46 28.61 -6.53
CA LEU A 202 -17.66 27.45 -6.95
C LEU A 202 -16.16 27.72 -6.82
N LYS A 203 -15.68 28.90 -7.22
CA LYS A 203 -14.27 29.31 -7.05
C LYS A 203 -13.86 29.35 -5.58
N ASN A 204 -14.73 29.78 -4.68
CA ASN A 204 -14.47 29.76 -3.24
C ASN A 204 -14.34 28.31 -2.74
N LYS A 205 -15.25 27.40 -3.14
CA LYS A 205 -15.15 25.97 -2.78
C LYS A 205 -13.85 25.34 -3.28
N ILE A 206 -13.47 25.62 -4.54
CA ILE A 206 -12.20 25.16 -5.10
C ILE A 206 -11.03 25.75 -4.30
N SER A 207 -11.06 27.05 -3.98
CA SER A 207 -10.02 27.73 -3.20
C SER A 207 -9.81 27.10 -1.82
N ASP A 208 -10.91 26.77 -1.14
CA ASP A 208 -10.89 26.10 0.16
C ASP A 208 -10.25 24.71 0.08
N GLN A 209 -10.56 23.95 -0.97
CA GLN A 209 -10.01 22.60 -1.18
C GLN A 209 -8.54 22.63 -1.59
N VAL A 210 -8.14 23.48 -2.53
CA VAL A 210 -6.75 23.56 -3.02
C VAL A 210 -5.82 24.34 -2.09
N GLY A 211 -6.38 25.10 -1.13
CA GLY A 211 -5.60 25.91 -0.19
C GLY A 211 -4.97 27.16 -0.82
N MET A 212 -5.48 27.60 -1.98
CA MET A 212 -5.02 28.76 -2.73
C MET A 212 -6.23 29.58 -3.17
N ASP A 213 -6.19 30.89 -2.95
CA ASP A 213 -7.24 31.79 -3.42
C ASP A 213 -7.20 31.90 -4.95
N ILE A 214 -8.20 31.33 -5.62
CA ILE A 214 -8.37 31.42 -7.07
C ILE A 214 -9.42 32.46 -7.47
N SER A 215 -10.04 33.16 -6.52
CA SER A 215 -11.19 34.06 -6.76
C SER A 215 -10.90 35.14 -7.81
N THR A 216 -9.66 35.65 -7.87
CA THR A 216 -9.23 36.71 -8.80
C THR A 216 -8.07 36.27 -9.67
N GLY A 217 -8.03 36.73 -10.94
CA GLY A 217 -6.90 36.51 -11.84
C GLY A 217 -6.79 35.13 -12.50
N TRP A 218 -7.55 34.13 -12.05
CA TRP A 218 -7.50 32.77 -12.60
C TRP A 218 -8.59 32.46 -13.62
N LYS A 219 -8.18 31.80 -14.70
CA LYS A 219 -9.06 31.12 -15.67
C LYS A 219 -8.91 29.61 -15.58
N LEU A 220 -10.00 28.90 -15.84
CA LEU A 220 -10.03 27.44 -15.88
C LEU A 220 -9.82 26.95 -17.31
N GLN A 221 -8.99 25.93 -17.48
CA GLN A 221 -8.81 25.18 -18.71
C GLN A 221 -9.99 24.21 -18.91
N ALA A 222 -10.33 23.87 -20.16
CA ALA A 222 -11.37 22.88 -20.45
C ALA A 222 -11.05 21.53 -19.80
N PRO A 223 -11.93 20.98 -18.94
CA PRO A 223 -11.74 19.69 -18.28
C PRO A 223 -12.47 18.55 -18.99
N PHE A 224 -13.05 18.79 -20.17
CA PHE A 224 -13.91 17.80 -20.81
C PHE A 224 -13.12 16.62 -21.32
N GLU A 225 -13.52 15.45 -20.86
CA GLU A 225 -12.97 14.19 -21.29
C GLU A 225 -13.68 13.67 -22.55
N GLU A 226 -12.97 12.90 -23.37
CA GLU A 226 -13.50 12.31 -24.58
C GLU A 226 -13.21 10.82 -24.66
N GLY A 227 -14.26 10.04 -24.92
CA GLY A 227 -14.14 8.62 -25.20
C GLY A 227 -14.60 7.75 -24.04
N VAL A 228 -14.90 6.50 -24.36
CA VAL A 228 -15.30 5.48 -23.39
C VAL A 228 -14.41 4.27 -23.68
N PRO A 229 -13.92 3.55 -22.65
CA PRO A 229 -13.21 2.30 -22.86
C PRO A 229 -14.02 1.36 -23.77
N ASP A 230 -13.34 0.56 -24.60
CA ASP A 230 -14.03 -0.42 -25.42
C ASP A 230 -14.70 -1.47 -24.49
N ARG A 231 -15.90 -1.92 -24.84
CA ARG A 231 -16.63 -2.93 -24.06
C ARG A 231 -15.83 -4.22 -23.90
N ALA A 232 -14.96 -4.53 -24.87
CA ALA A 232 -14.07 -5.69 -24.83
C ALA A 232 -13.15 -5.70 -23.59
N VAL A 233 -12.90 -4.53 -23.00
CA VAL A 233 -11.95 -4.31 -21.90
C VAL A 233 -12.63 -4.43 -20.53
N LEU A 234 -13.96 -4.47 -20.48
CA LEU A 234 -14.74 -4.36 -19.25
C LEU A 234 -14.41 -5.49 -18.26
N GLU A 235 -14.14 -6.69 -18.74
CA GLU A 235 -13.78 -7.84 -17.88
C GLU A 235 -12.40 -7.65 -17.23
N GLU A 236 -11.41 -7.16 -17.98
CA GLU A 236 -10.08 -6.84 -17.46
C GLU A 236 -10.15 -5.66 -16.47
N LEU A 237 -11.01 -4.67 -16.76
CA LEU A 237 -11.26 -3.53 -15.89
C LEU A 237 -11.92 -3.93 -14.57
N LYS A 238 -12.86 -4.88 -14.57
CA LYS A 238 -13.44 -5.46 -13.35
C LYS A 238 -12.37 -6.15 -12.50
N GLN A 239 -11.53 -6.97 -13.11
CA GLN A 239 -10.43 -7.65 -12.41
C GLN A 239 -9.44 -6.64 -11.81
N TYR A 240 -9.07 -5.61 -12.58
CA TYR A 240 -8.25 -4.50 -12.08
C TYR A 240 -8.91 -3.82 -10.88
N THR A 241 -10.20 -3.48 -11.00
CA THR A 241 -10.98 -2.81 -9.96
C THR A 241 -11.00 -3.64 -8.67
N LEU A 242 -11.32 -4.94 -8.76
CA LEU A 242 -11.29 -5.84 -7.60
C LEU A 242 -9.88 -5.90 -6.97
N SER A 243 -8.81 -5.95 -7.76
CA SER A 243 -7.45 -5.98 -7.20
C SER A 243 -7.05 -4.72 -6.42
N LYS A 244 -7.74 -3.61 -6.67
CA LYS A 244 -7.38 -2.27 -6.18
C LYS A 244 -8.34 -1.72 -5.14
N ASN A 245 -9.61 -2.12 -5.20
CA ASN A 245 -10.68 -1.60 -4.38
C ASN A 245 -10.43 -1.85 -2.88
N HIS A 246 -10.46 -0.77 -2.09
CA HIS A 246 -10.17 -0.84 -0.66
C HIS A 246 -11.20 -1.67 0.13
N THR A 247 -12.50 -1.52 -0.17
CA THR A 247 -13.56 -2.28 0.50
C THR A 247 -13.44 -3.77 0.24
N TYR A 248 -13.17 -4.15 -1.01
CA TYR A 248 -12.94 -5.56 -1.35
C TYR A 248 -11.66 -6.10 -0.70
N TYR A 249 -10.60 -5.31 -0.64
CA TYR A 249 -9.38 -5.64 0.12
C TYR A 249 -9.68 -5.93 1.60
N GLU A 250 -10.50 -5.10 2.26
CA GLU A 250 -10.88 -5.33 3.67
C GLU A 250 -11.63 -6.65 3.85
N LYS A 251 -12.58 -6.97 2.95
CA LYS A 251 -13.31 -8.25 3.00
C LYS A 251 -12.40 -9.46 2.82
N LYS A 252 -11.44 -9.40 1.89
CA LYS A 252 -10.45 -10.46 1.71
C LYS A 252 -9.54 -10.63 2.93
N LEU A 253 -9.18 -9.53 3.58
CA LEU A 253 -8.41 -9.56 4.81
C LEU A 253 -9.22 -10.22 5.94
N ASP A 254 -10.50 -9.85 6.11
CA ASP A 254 -11.37 -10.42 7.12
C ASP A 254 -11.55 -11.93 6.91
N VAL A 255 -11.78 -12.38 5.68
CA VAL A 255 -11.86 -13.81 5.33
C VAL A 255 -10.56 -14.54 5.68
N SER A 256 -9.41 -13.95 5.37
CA SER A 256 -8.11 -14.56 5.62
C SER A 256 -7.78 -14.65 7.12
N LEU A 257 -8.13 -13.62 7.89
CA LEU A 257 -8.01 -13.63 9.35
C LEU A 257 -9.00 -14.63 9.98
N GLY A 258 -10.23 -14.69 9.47
CA GLY A 258 -11.24 -15.66 9.88
C GLY A 258 -10.79 -17.10 9.66
N LEU A 259 -10.22 -17.39 8.48
CA LEU A 259 -9.65 -18.70 8.17
C LEU A 259 -8.50 -19.04 9.13
N LEU A 260 -7.53 -18.15 9.26
CA LEU A 260 -6.37 -18.38 10.13
C LEU A 260 -6.79 -18.67 11.57
N ASN A 261 -7.77 -17.93 12.09
CA ASN A 261 -8.30 -18.16 13.44
C ASN A 261 -8.99 -19.53 13.55
N LEU A 262 -9.79 -19.91 12.54
CA LEU A 262 -10.41 -21.24 12.48
C LEU A 262 -9.36 -22.36 12.46
N GLU A 263 -8.31 -22.24 11.64
CA GLU A 263 -7.27 -23.26 11.49
C GLU A 263 -6.42 -23.45 12.75
N ILE A 264 -6.07 -22.35 13.42
CA ILE A 264 -5.33 -22.40 14.69
C ILE A 264 -6.17 -23.14 15.75
N ASN A 265 -7.44 -22.76 15.91
CA ASN A 265 -8.32 -23.41 16.89
C ASN A 265 -8.60 -24.87 16.52
N GLU A 266 -8.71 -25.20 15.23
CA GLU A 266 -8.89 -26.57 14.77
C GLU A 266 -7.67 -27.43 15.13
N LYS A 267 -6.46 -26.92 14.87
CA LYS A 267 -5.21 -27.61 15.20
C LYS A 267 -5.10 -27.86 16.71
N LEU A 268 -5.34 -26.83 17.53
CA LEU A 268 -5.33 -26.92 18.99
C LEU A 268 -6.33 -27.98 19.51
N MET A 269 -7.56 -27.94 19.02
CA MET A 269 -8.63 -28.87 19.41
C MET A 269 -8.33 -30.29 18.94
N LYS A 270 -7.71 -30.45 17.77
CA LYS A 270 -7.30 -31.76 17.24
C LYS A 270 -6.14 -32.37 18.02
N GLU A 271 -5.18 -31.57 18.49
CA GLU A 271 -4.08 -32.05 19.33
C GLU A 271 -4.58 -32.59 20.68
N LYS A 272 -5.56 -31.94 21.30
CA LYS A 272 -6.11 -32.34 22.61
C LYS A 272 -7.23 -33.39 22.52
N TYR A 273 -8.11 -33.28 21.52
CA TYR A 273 -9.36 -34.06 21.42
C TYR A 273 -9.50 -34.83 20.10
N GLY A 274 -8.39 -35.08 19.38
CA GLY A 274 -8.41 -35.65 18.02
C GLY A 274 -9.21 -36.93 17.81
N LYS A 275 -9.47 -37.73 18.86
CA LYS A 275 -10.34 -38.93 18.77
C LYS A 275 -11.83 -38.59 18.63
N GLN A 276 -12.26 -37.45 19.14
CA GLN A 276 -13.65 -36.98 19.15
C GLN A 276 -13.94 -36.02 17.99
N MET A 277 -12.90 -35.44 17.36
CA MET A 277 -13.03 -34.47 16.26
C MET A 277 -13.86 -34.95 15.07
N TYR A 278 -14.01 -36.27 14.85
CA TYR A 278 -14.79 -36.80 13.73
C TYR A 278 -16.25 -36.33 13.70
N LEU A 279 -16.81 -35.92 14.85
CA LEU A 279 -18.18 -35.41 14.96
C LEU A 279 -18.35 -34.01 14.34
N ILE A 280 -17.30 -33.18 14.39
CA ILE A 280 -17.36 -31.77 13.98
C ILE A 280 -16.49 -31.45 12.77
N GLN A 281 -15.47 -32.26 12.50
CA GLN A 281 -14.53 -32.08 11.38
C GLN A 281 -15.21 -32.00 9.99
N PRO A 282 -16.27 -32.77 9.67
CA PRO A 282 -16.95 -32.64 8.39
C PRO A 282 -17.48 -31.23 8.15
N TYR A 283 -18.08 -30.61 9.16
CA TYR A 283 -18.61 -29.24 9.08
C TYR A 283 -17.50 -28.19 8.94
N ILE A 284 -16.39 -28.36 9.65
CA ILE A 284 -15.22 -27.49 9.50
C ILE A 284 -14.67 -27.59 8.07
N ASN A 285 -14.62 -28.79 7.50
CA ASN A 285 -14.18 -29.00 6.12
C ASN A 285 -15.16 -28.40 5.10
N GLN A 286 -16.48 -28.50 5.34
CA GLN A 286 -17.51 -27.85 4.53
C GLN A 286 -17.34 -26.33 4.53
N ALA A 287 -17.12 -25.73 5.71
CA ALA A 287 -16.86 -24.31 5.85
C ALA A 287 -15.64 -23.88 5.02
N LYS A 288 -14.53 -24.61 5.15
CA LYS A 288 -13.30 -24.37 4.37
C LYS A 288 -13.48 -24.55 2.86
N ALA A 289 -14.32 -25.50 2.46
CA ALA A 289 -14.67 -25.72 1.05
C ALA A 289 -15.56 -24.59 0.49
N GLY A 290 -16.20 -23.79 1.36
CA GLY A 290 -17.18 -22.77 0.96
C GLY A 290 -18.55 -23.36 0.65
N GLU A 291 -18.85 -24.52 1.23
CA GLU A 291 -20.17 -25.14 1.12
C GLU A 291 -21.14 -24.53 2.14
N GLU A 292 -22.43 -24.58 1.84
CA GLU A 292 -23.48 -24.11 2.75
C GLU A 292 -23.50 -24.98 4.02
N LEU A 293 -23.44 -24.32 5.18
CA LEU A 293 -23.44 -24.98 6.49
C LEU A 293 -24.85 -25.05 7.04
N ASP A 294 -25.30 -26.27 7.34
CA ASP A 294 -26.48 -26.47 8.20
C ASP A 294 -26.08 -26.21 9.66
N GLY A 295 -26.30 -24.97 10.12
CA GLY A 295 -25.95 -24.53 11.48
C GLY A 295 -26.63 -25.34 12.57
N ASP A 296 -27.86 -25.80 12.36
CA ASP A 296 -28.60 -26.59 13.36
C ASP A 296 -28.02 -28.01 13.46
N ALA A 297 -27.77 -28.66 12.33
CA ALA A 297 -27.14 -29.99 12.30
C ALA A 297 -25.70 -29.93 12.83
N PHE A 298 -24.96 -28.86 12.53
CA PHE A 298 -23.62 -28.66 13.06
C PHE A 298 -23.66 -28.50 14.58
N LYS A 299 -24.55 -27.66 15.11
CA LYS A 299 -24.72 -27.47 16.55
C LYS A 299 -25.06 -28.76 17.27
N GLU A 300 -25.98 -29.57 16.73
CA GLU A 300 -26.35 -30.85 17.34
C GLU A 300 -25.14 -31.81 17.45
N ASN A 301 -24.33 -31.91 16.40
CA ASN A 301 -23.12 -32.73 16.44
C ASN A 301 -22.03 -32.14 17.33
N TYR A 302 -21.98 -30.81 17.45
CA TYR A 302 -21.09 -30.12 18.37
C TYR A 302 -21.47 -30.39 19.83
N ASP A 303 -22.76 -30.34 20.18
CA ASP A 303 -23.26 -30.70 21.51
C ASP A 303 -22.88 -32.14 21.88
N ARG A 304 -22.98 -33.07 20.92
CA ARG A 304 -22.53 -34.47 21.10
C ARG A 304 -21.02 -34.56 21.31
N PHE A 305 -20.24 -33.77 20.59
CA PHE A 305 -18.79 -33.68 20.76
C PHE A 305 -18.43 -33.21 22.18
N LEU A 306 -19.09 -32.16 22.69
CA LEU A 306 -18.93 -31.70 24.06
C LEU A 306 -19.26 -32.79 25.08
N GLN A 307 -20.39 -33.49 24.89
CA GLN A 307 -20.81 -34.58 25.77
C GLN A 307 -19.79 -35.74 25.81
N GLU A 308 -19.18 -36.09 24.68
CA GLU A 308 -18.16 -37.15 24.64
C GLU A 308 -16.85 -36.77 25.35
N ILE A 309 -16.48 -35.49 25.32
CA ILE A 309 -15.32 -34.96 26.04
C ILE A 309 -15.57 -35.01 27.55
N ASP A 310 -16.74 -34.53 27.99
CA ASP A 310 -17.12 -34.48 29.40
C ASP A 310 -17.36 -35.87 30.02
N LYS A 311 -17.76 -36.86 29.21
CA LYS A 311 -18.00 -38.23 29.68
C LYS A 311 -16.81 -38.85 30.40
N LYS A 312 -15.57 -38.48 30.04
CA LYS A 312 -14.34 -38.97 30.70
C LYS A 312 -14.16 -38.44 32.12
N TRP A 313 -14.71 -37.27 32.40
CA TRP A 313 -14.62 -36.56 33.68
C TRP A 313 -15.83 -36.83 34.59
N SER A 314 -16.89 -37.42 34.05
CA SER A 314 -18.07 -37.82 34.82
C SER A 314 -17.77 -38.93 35.85
N GLY A 315 -18.23 -38.74 37.09
CA GLY A 315 -18.17 -39.69 38.20
C GLY A 315 -17.07 -39.42 39.23
N ALA A 316 -16.91 -40.33 40.19
CA ALA A 316 -15.91 -40.25 41.26
C ALA A 316 -15.02 -41.49 41.28
N PHE A 317 -13.75 -41.33 41.66
CA PHE A 317 -12.87 -42.47 41.95
C PHE A 317 -12.70 -42.61 43.47
N ARG A 318 -12.63 -43.86 43.93
CA ARG A 318 -12.71 -44.19 45.36
C ARG A 318 -11.31 -44.54 45.86
N ILE A 319 -10.79 -43.79 46.82
CA ILE A 319 -9.57 -44.14 47.57
C ILE A 319 -9.99 -44.56 48.98
N LEU A 320 -9.86 -45.85 49.30
CA LEU A 320 -10.24 -46.46 50.58
C LEU A 320 -11.71 -46.20 50.99
N PHE A 321 -12.00 -45.04 51.60
CA PHE A 321 -13.32 -44.59 52.07
C PHE A 321 -13.70 -43.17 51.60
N LEU A 322 -12.82 -42.45 50.89
CA LEU A 322 -13.08 -41.11 50.34
C LEU A 322 -13.45 -41.23 48.85
N SER A 323 -14.51 -40.52 48.46
CA SER A 323 -14.97 -40.40 47.07
C SER A 323 -14.52 -39.05 46.52
N ILE A 324 -13.57 -39.06 45.59
CA ILE A 324 -13.04 -37.83 44.98
C ILE A 324 -13.66 -37.70 43.58
N PRO A 325 -14.33 -36.56 43.27
CA PRO A 325 -14.81 -36.30 41.92
C PRO A 325 -13.66 -36.38 40.92
N LYS A 326 -13.85 -37.05 39.78
CA LYS A 326 -12.80 -37.12 38.74
C LYS A 326 -12.48 -35.74 38.17
N GLU A 327 -13.39 -34.77 38.30
CA GLU A 327 -13.17 -33.35 38.00
C GLU A 327 -12.01 -32.74 38.79
N TRP A 328 -11.65 -33.27 39.96
CA TRP A 328 -10.48 -32.78 40.73
C TRP A 328 -9.14 -33.24 40.16
N LEU A 329 -9.13 -34.21 39.23
CA LEU A 329 -7.95 -34.58 38.43
C LEU A 329 -7.78 -33.69 37.19
N LYS A 330 -8.76 -32.82 36.91
CA LYS A 330 -8.69 -31.78 35.88
C LYS A 330 -7.77 -30.68 36.45
N GLY A 331 -6.46 -30.85 36.28
CA GLY A 331 -5.46 -29.96 36.88
C GLY A 331 -5.50 -28.54 36.30
N GLU A 332 -5.17 -27.53 37.12
CA GLU A 332 -5.05 -26.11 36.74
C GLU A 332 -4.00 -25.80 35.65
N LEU A 333 -3.18 -26.78 35.24
CA LEU A 333 -1.97 -26.57 34.43
C LEU A 333 -1.95 -27.31 33.08
N ASP A 334 -2.99 -28.05 32.70
CA ASP A 334 -3.00 -28.85 31.46
C ASP A 334 -4.09 -28.43 30.46
N GLY A 335 -4.03 -27.16 29.99
CA GLY A 335 -4.69 -26.71 28.76
C GLY A 335 -6.23 -26.80 28.70
N VAL A 336 -6.93 -26.95 29.83
CA VAL A 336 -8.38 -27.14 29.88
C VAL A 336 -9.18 -25.84 29.70
N ARG A 337 -8.53 -24.66 29.76
CA ARG A 337 -9.20 -23.36 29.63
C ARG A 337 -9.92 -23.13 28.30
N TYR A 338 -9.45 -23.72 27.18
CA TYR A 338 -10.04 -23.43 25.86
C TYR A 338 -11.50 -23.83 25.70
N LEU A 339 -11.92 -24.92 26.35
CA LEU A 339 -13.29 -25.45 26.30
C LEU A 339 -14.13 -25.01 27.51
N GLU A 340 -13.46 -24.59 28.60
CA GLU A 340 -14.10 -24.07 29.81
C GLU A 340 -14.46 -22.58 29.68
N ASP A 341 -13.61 -21.79 29.01
CA ASP A 341 -13.85 -20.36 28.78
C ASP A 341 -14.77 -20.14 27.55
N ASP A 342 -14.66 -20.94 26.48
CA ASP A 342 -15.46 -20.78 25.26
C ASP A 342 -15.81 -22.12 24.55
N PRO A 343 -16.82 -22.88 25.04
CA PRO A 343 -17.05 -24.26 24.62
C PRO A 343 -17.39 -24.41 23.13
N TYR A 344 -18.03 -23.40 22.51
CA TYR A 344 -18.49 -23.43 21.12
C TYR A 344 -17.53 -22.74 20.14
N VAL A 345 -16.27 -22.49 20.52
CA VAL A 345 -15.32 -21.70 19.71
C VAL A 345 -15.20 -22.19 18.25
N LEU A 346 -15.11 -23.49 18.00
CA LEU A 346 -15.00 -24.00 16.62
C LEU A 346 -16.31 -23.93 15.84
N TYR A 347 -17.45 -24.03 16.53
CA TYR A 347 -18.76 -23.84 15.91
C TYR A 347 -18.94 -22.38 15.48
N SER A 348 -18.69 -21.43 16.38
CA SER A 348 -18.83 -20.01 16.10
C SER A 348 -17.85 -19.55 15.02
N LEU A 349 -16.58 -19.97 15.07
CA LEU A 349 -15.57 -19.59 14.08
C LEU A 349 -15.87 -20.13 12.68
N ALA A 350 -16.37 -21.37 12.57
CA ALA A 350 -16.71 -21.94 11.26
C ALA A 350 -17.92 -21.24 10.61
N LEU A 351 -18.93 -20.88 11.39
CA LEU A 351 -20.06 -20.08 10.89
C LEU A 351 -19.63 -18.66 10.53
N GLN A 352 -18.88 -17.99 11.41
CA GLN A 352 -18.33 -16.65 11.12
C GLN A 352 -17.48 -16.65 9.84
N TYR A 353 -16.63 -17.66 9.65
CA TYR A 353 -15.84 -17.79 8.43
C TYR A 353 -16.71 -17.96 7.18
N ALA A 354 -17.76 -18.78 7.25
CA ALA A 354 -18.69 -18.95 6.13
C ALA A 354 -19.42 -17.64 5.79
N ASP A 355 -19.88 -16.89 6.81
CA ASP A 355 -20.50 -15.58 6.63
C ASP A 355 -19.53 -14.58 5.98
N LEU A 356 -18.28 -14.51 6.46
CA LEU A 356 -17.25 -13.65 5.89
C LEU A 356 -16.99 -13.95 4.40
N ARG A 357 -16.97 -15.24 4.00
CA ARG A 357 -16.82 -15.61 2.58
C ARG A 357 -18.01 -15.18 1.74
N LEU A 358 -19.23 -15.28 2.28
CA LEU A 358 -20.43 -14.81 1.58
C LEU A 358 -20.38 -13.29 1.39
N GLU A 359 -19.97 -12.55 2.41
CA GLU A 359 -19.78 -11.09 2.32
C GLU A 359 -18.71 -10.71 1.28
N GLU A 360 -17.58 -11.42 1.22
CA GLU A 360 -16.55 -11.20 0.20
C GLU A 360 -17.12 -11.40 -1.21
N GLN A 361 -17.85 -12.50 -1.44
CA GLN A 361 -18.45 -12.82 -2.74
C GLN A 361 -19.53 -11.81 -3.14
N SER A 362 -20.39 -11.40 -2.20
CA SER A 362 -21.42 -10.40 -2.48
C SER A 362 -20.81 -9.04 -2.80
N THR A 363 -19.78 -8.60 -2.05
CA THR A 363 -19.08 -7.34 -2.33
C THR A 363 -18.36 -7.37 -3.68
N ALA A 364 -17.72 -8.48 -4.06
CA ALA A 364 -17.13 -8.61 -5.39
C ALA A 364 -18.18 -8.39 -6.49
N LYS A 365 -19.32 -9.08 -6.37
CA LYS A 365 -20.42 -8.98 -7.32
C LYS A 365 -21.04 -7.59 -7.37
N GLU A 366 -21.25 -6.95 -6.23
CA GLU A 366 -21.76 -5.57 -6.16
C GLU A 366 -20.84 -4.59 -6.89
N ILE A 367 -19.51 -4.75 -6.78
CA ILE A 367 -18.54 -3.94 -7.51
C ILE A 367 -18.60 -4.21 -9.02
N GLU A 368 -18.66 -5.49 -9.43
CA GLU A 368 -18.76 -5.87 -10.84
C GLU A 368 -20.04 -5.33 -11.49
N ASP A 369 -21.18 -5.49 -10.82
CA ASP A 369 -22.48 -5.00 -11.28
C ASP A 369 -22.47 -3.45 -11.35
N ALA A 370 -21.86 -2.76 -10.37
CA ALA A 370 -21.72 -1.31 -10.40
C ALA A 370 -20.84 -0.82 -11.56
N VAL A 371 -19.77 -1.54 -11.89
CA VAL A 371 -18.90 -1.24 -13.04
C VAL A 371 -19.68 -1.38 -14.35
N ASP A 372 -20.47 -2.44 -14.52
CA ASP A 372 -21.32 -2.64 -15.69
C ASP A 372 -22.37 -1.53 -15.82
N ASP A 373 -23.11 -1.24 -14.75
CA ASP A 373 -24.19 -0.25 -14.74
C ASP A 373 -23.67 1.16 -15.05
N GLN A 374 -22.55 1.56 -14.44
CA GLN A 374 -21.94 2.87 -14.71
C GLN A 374 -21.33 2.94 -16.11
N PHE A 375 -20.78 1.85 -16.64
CA PHE A 375 -20.31 1.80 -18.01
C PHE A 375 -21.45 2.04 -19.01
N GLU A 376 -22.61 1.39 -18.83
CA GLU A 376 -23.78 1.63 -19.69
C GLU A 376 -24.29 3.06 -19.58
N ALA A 377 -24.33 3.61 -18.37
CA ALA A 377 -24.70 5.00 -18.15
C ALA A 377 -23.74 5.95 -18.89
N LEU A 378 -22.43 5.67 -18.86
CA LEU A 378 -21.40 6.46 -19.52
C LEU A 378 -21.54 6.41 -21.05
N VAL A 379 -21.80 5.24 -21.63
CA VAL A 379 -22.07 5.08 -23.08
C VAL A 379 -23.32 5.88 -23.48
N SER A 380 -24.40 5.76 -22.71
CA SER A 380 -25.66 6.47 -22.97
C SER A 380 -25.49 7.98 -22.90
N ALA A 381 -24.84 8.49 -21.85
CA ALA A 381 -24.53 9.91 -21.69
C ALA A 381 -23.61 10.42 -22.81
N GLY A 382 -22.61 9.62 -23.21
CA GLY A 382 -21.70 9.96 -24.31
C GLY A 382 -22.42 10.08 -25.66
N ASN A 383 -23.38 9.20 -25.94
CA ASN A 383 -24.22 9.28 -27.15
C ASN A 383 -25.16 10.50 -27.12
N SER A 384 -25.80 10.76 -25.98
CA SER A 384 -26.65 11.95 -25.79
C SER A 384 -25.87 13.25 -25.99
N ARG A 385 -24.67 13.34 -25.39
CA ARG A 385 -23.76 14.47 -25.57
C ARG A 385 -23.40 14.69 -27.04
N LYS A 386 -23.05 13.63 -27.78
CA LYS A 386 -22.73 13.72 -29.21
C LYS A 386 -23.92 14.20 -30.03
N ALA A 387 -25.12 13.70 -29.75
CA ALA A 387 -26.35 14.12 -30.42
C ALA A 387 -26.62 15.62 -30.22
N LEU A 388 -26.51 16.13 -28.98
CA LEU A 388 -26.66 17.56 -28.69
C LEU A 388 -25.59 18.42 -29.37
N GLN A 389 -24.34 17.94 -29.44
CA GLN A 389 -23.28 18.64 -30.17
C GLN A 389 -23.53 18.68 -31.69
N GLU A 390 -24.10 17.63 -32.26
CA GLU A 390 -24.52 17.61 -33.67
C GLU A 390 -25.71 18.54 -33.92
N GLU A 391 -26.69 18.56 -33.01
CA GLU A 391 -27.85 19.46 -33.06
C GLU A 391 -27.41 20.93 -33.08
N VAL A 392 -26.46 21.31 -32.20
CA VAL A 392 -25.88 22.66 -32.17
C VAL A 392 -25.24 23.04 -33.50
N LYS A 393 -24.49 22.12 -34.13
CA LYS A 393 -23.86 22.36 -35.45
C LYS A 393 -24.91 22.53 -36.55
N GLU A 394 -26.00 21.77 -36.50
CA GLU A 394 -27.10 21.88 -37.46
C GLU A 394 -27.84 23.22 -37.29
N MET A 395 -28.19 23.60 -36.07
CA MET A 395 -28.83 24.89 -35.78
C MET A 395 -27.92 26.08 -36.09
N GLU A 396 -26.60 25.97 -35.90
CA GLU A 396 -25.66 27.02 -36.30
C GLU A 396 -25.72 27.26 -37.82
N LYS A 397 -25.76 26.18 -38.59
CA LYS A 397 -25.89 26.24 -40.05
C LYS A 397 -27.24 26.82 -40.46
N GLU A 398 -28.34 26.34 -39.87
CA GLU A 398 -29.68 26.86 -40.12
C GLU A 398 -29.78 28.35 -39.78
N LEU A 399 -29.17 28.78 -38.67
CA LEU A 399 -29.15 30.17 -38.25
C LEU A 399 -28.38 31.05 -39.24
N ARG A 400 -27.24 30.59 -39.77
CA ARG A 400 -26.49 31.30 -40.82
C ARG A 400 -27.29 31.45 -42.10
N GLU A 401 -27.97 30.40 -42.54
CA GLU A 401 -28.81 30.41 -43.74
C GLU A 401 -30.01 31.36 -43.57
N ASN A 402 -30.72 31.28 -42.44
CA ASN A 402 -31.84 32.16 -42.14
C ASN A 402 -31.42 33.62 -41.93
N ALA A 403 -30.23 33.88 -41.37
CA ALA A 403 -29.69 35.23 -41.26
C ALA A 403 -29.43 35.86 -42.64
N ALA A 404 -28.94 35.08 -43.62
CA ALA A 404 -28.78 35.55 -45.00
C ALA A 404 -30.13 35.78 -45.69
N LEU A 405 -31.10 34.89 -45.48
CA LEU A 405 -32.47 35.06 -46.02
C LEU A 405 -33.18 36.27 -45.42
N HIS A 406 -32.96 36.58 -44.15
CA HIS A 406 -33.48 37.78 -43.49
C HIS A 406 -32.96 39.07 -44.14
N GLN A 407 -31.67 39.11 -44.52
CA GLN A 407 -31.12 40.25 -45.28
C GLN A 407 -31.81 40.44 -46.64
N SER A 408 -32.30 39.36 -47.24
CA SER A 408 -33.07 39.40 -48.49
C SER A 408 -34.58 39.64 -48.31
N GLY A 409 -35.04 39.85 -47.07
CA GLY A 409 -36.45 40.11 -46.73
C GLY A 409 -37.36 38.88 -46.77
N LYS A 410 -36.81 37.67 -46.87
CA LYS A 410 -37.57 36.41 -47.01
C LYS A 410 -37.95 35.73 -45.70
N VAL A 411 -37.27 36.09 -44.61
CA VAL A 411 -37.51 35.57 -43.25
C VAL A 411 -37.82 36.75 -42.35
N THR A 412 -38.83 36.62 -41.51
CA THR A 412 -39.21 37.68 -40.57
C THR A 412 -38.21 37.79 -39.42
N ARG A 413 -38.18 38.96 -38.76
CA ARG A 413 -37.31 39.17 -37.60
C ARG A 413 -37.71 38.30 -36.41
N GLU A 414 -39.00 38.01 -36.25
CA GLU A 414 -39.51 37.19 -35.16
C GLU A 414 -39.08 35.73 -35.33
N GLU A 415 -39.18 35.17 -36.54
CA GLU A 415 -38.66 33.82 -36.86
C GLU A 415 -37.15 33.69 -36.61
N LEU A 416 -36.37 34.72 -37.01
CA LEU A 416 -34.92 34.73 -36.76
C LEU A 416 -34.62 34.85 -35.26
N SER A 417 -35.41 35.62 -34.50
CA SER A 417 -35.25 35.76 -33.06
C SER A 417 -35.55 34.46 -32.32
N SER A 418 -36.64 33.77 -32.69
CA SER A 418 -36.97 32.47 -32.10
C SER A 418 -35.91 31.41 -32.39
N LEU A 419 -35.36 31.40 -33.61
CA LEU A 419 -34.28 30.48 -33.98
C LEU A 419 -32.99 30.75 -33.19
N ARG A 420 -32.65 32.02 -32.93
CA ARG A 420 -31.51 32.41 -32.07
C ARG A 420 -31.70 31.96 -30.63
N GLU A 421 -32.91 32.10 -30.10
CA GLU A 421 -33.21 31.64 -28.74
C GLU A 421 -33.10 30.11 -28.63
N ALA A 422 -33.63 29.37 -29.62
CA ALA A 422 -33.49 27.92 -29.69
C ALA A 422 -32.02 27.47 -29.80
N TYR A 423 -31.25 28.09 -30.71
CA TYR A 423 -29.80 27.84 -30.84
C TYR A 423 -29.06 28.11 -29.52
N SER A 424 -29.36 29.23 -28.87
CA SER A 424 -28.74 29.57 -27.58
C SER A 424 -29.06 28.55 -26.49
N GLN A 425 -30.28 28.03 -26.45
CA GLN A 425 -30.66 27.01 -25.47
C GLN A 425 -29.89 25.72 -25.75
N ALA A 426 -29.82 25.29 -27.01
CA ALA A 426 -29.11 24.09 -27.39
C ALA A 426 -27.60 24.14 -27.13
N VAL A 427 -26.96 25.31 -27.33
CA VAL A 427 -25.54 25.50 -26.96
C VAL A 427 -25.32 25.27 -25.47
N LEU A 428 -26.19 25.81 -24.62
CA LEU A 428 -26.12 25.61 -23.17
C LEU A 428 -26.44 24.16 -22.78
N ASP A 429 -27.41 23.54 -23.42
CA ASP A 429 -27.76 22.13 -23.18
C ASP A 429 -26.61 21.19 -23.57
N ALA A 430 -25.97 21.43 -24.71
CA ALA A 430 -24.77 20.69 -25.13
C ALA A 430 -23.58 20.90 -24.18
N LEU A 431 -23.36 22.13 -23.71
CA LEU A 431 -22.31 22.44 -22.72
C LEU A 431 -22.57 21.74 -21.38
N ASN A 432 -23.80 21.79 -20.87
CA ASN A 432 -24.21 21.08 -19.66
C ASN A 432 -24.05 19.57 -19.82
N ALA A 433 -24.44 19.02 -20.98
CA ALA A 433 -24.24 17.60 -21.27
C ALA A 433 -22.76 17.19 -21.31
N CYS A 434 -21.85 18.07 -21.74
CA CYS A 434 -20.41 17.83 -21.64
C CYS A 434 -19.95 17.80 -20.18
N GLY A 435 -20.45 18.72 -19.35
CA GLY A 435 -20.18 18.74 -17.91
C GLY A 435 -20.66 17.48 -17.21
N GLU A 436 -21.93 17.11 -17.40
CA GLU A 436 -22.53 15.92 -16.77
C GLU A 436 -21.85 14.61 -17.23
N TYR A 437 -21.52 14.50 -18.53
CA TYR A 437 -20.74 13.37 -19.03
C TYR A 437 -19.36 13.28 -18.35
N THR A 438 -18.67 14.40 -18.19
CA THR A 438 -17.34 14.42 -17.55
C THR A 438 -17.43 14.04 -16.08
N LYS A 439 -18.45 14.50 -15.34
CA LYS A 439 -18.67 14.08 -13.95
C LYS A 439 -18.98 12.58 -13.83
N LEU A 440 -19.81 12.06 -14.74
CA LEU A 440 -20.09 10.63 -14.78
C LEU A 440 -18.82 9.82 -15.07
N TRP A 441 -17.96 10.36 -15.93
CA TRP A 441 -16.67 9.77 -16.20
C TRP A 441 -15.74 9.81 -14.98
N ASN A 442 -15.60 10.95 -14.30
CA ASN A 442 -14.84 11.03 -13.04
C ASN A 442 -15.30 10.01 -11.99
N SER A 443 -16.63 9.78 -11.90
CA SER A 443 -17.20 8.79 -10.98
C SER A 443 -16.88 7.36 -11.39
N PHE A 444 -16.98 7.03 -12.67
CA PHE A 444 -16.61 5.72 -13.20
C PHE A 444 -15.10 5.45 -13.08
N ASP A 445 -14.26 6.47 -13.27
CA ASP A 445 -12.81 6.39 -13.07
C ASP A 445 -12.45 6.17 -11.60
N ARG A 446 -13.14 6.85 -10.66
CA ARG A 446 -13.01 6.56 -9.22
C ARG A 446 -13.45 5.14 -8.87
N LEU A 447 -14.63 4.71 -9.34
CA LEU A 447 -15.16 3.36 -9.08
C LEU A 447 -14.15 2.30 -9.53
N THR A 448 -13.56 2.50 -10.70
CA THR A 448 -12.55 1.60 -11.29
C THR A 448 -11.13 1.83 -10.77
N CYS A 449 -10.97 2.59 -9.69
CA CYS A 449 -9.68 2.87 -9.04
C CYS A 449 -8.62 3.44 -10.02
N LYS A 450 -9.03 4.38 -10.87
CA LYS A 450 -8.27 4.97 -11.98
C LYS A 450 -7.95 4.03 -13.15
N GLY A 451 -8.48 2.80 -13.12
CA GLY A 451 -8.21 1.79 -14.14
C GLY A 451 -8.65 2.25 -15.53
N ALA A 452 -9.84 2.83 -15.64
CA ALA A 452 -10.35 3.25 -16.93
C ALA A 452 -9.54 4.44 -17.51
N GLY A 453 -9.06 5.38 -16.68
CA GLY A 453 -8.17 6.45 -17.10
C GLY A 453 -6.81 5.92 -17.57
N ILE A 454 -6.22 4.98 -16.82
CA ILE A 454 -4.96 4.30 -17.20
C ILE A 454 -5.11 3.62 -18.55
N TRP A 455 -6.20 2.88 -18.75
CA TRP A 455 -6.47 2.22 -20.03
C TRP A 455 -6.60 3.22 -21.18
N MET A 456 -7.31 4.33 -20.98
CA MET A 456 -7.46 5.36 -21.99
C MET A 456 -6.12 6.03 -22.37
N GLU A 457 -5.20 6.18 -21.41
CA GLU A 457 -3.88 6.74 -21.67
C GLU A 457 -2.89 5.73 -22.28
N GLN A 458 -2.95 4.45 -21.88
CA GLN A 458 -1.89 3.47 -22.15
C GLN A 458 -2.32 2.32 -23.08
N GLY A 459 -3.61 2.04 -23.17
CA GLY A 459 -4.18 0.96 -24.01
C GLY A 459 -3.92 -0.46 -23.52
N ASP A 460 -3.36 -0.60 -22.33
CA ASP A 460 -3.14 -1.86 -21.61
C ASP A 460 -3.23 -1.57 -20.10
N PHE A 461 -3.58 -2.58 -19.32
CA PHE A 461 -3.46 -2.55 -17.85
C PHE A 461 -2.08 -3.02 -17.37
N ASP A 462 -1.18 -3.50 -18.26
CA ASP A 462 0.18 -3.99 -17.93
C ASP A 462 1.21 -3.73 -19.09
N PRO A 463 2.55 -4.01 -19.03
CA PRO A 463 3.28 -4.90 -18.13
C PRO A 463 4.59 -4.37 -17.54
N GLY A 464 4.58 -4.05 -16.25
CA GLY A 464 5.75 -3.51 -15.54
C GLY A 464 5.88 -3.92 -14.09
N GLY A 465 5.23 -5.01 -13.67
CA GLY A 465 5.26 -5.52 -12.30
C GLY A 465 4.39 -4.66 -11.42
N ASP A 466 3.26 -5.21 -11.00
CA ASP A 466 2.45 -4.66 -9.92
C ASP A 466 2.49 -3.11 -9.87
N ALA A 467 1.91 -2.39 -10.84
CA ALA A 467 1.69 -0.95 -10.66
C ALA A 467 0.70 -0.67 -9.49
N SER A 468 0.16 -1.76 -8.94
CA SER A 468 -0.47 -1.92 -7.64
C SER A 468 0.48 -2.08 -6.45
N GLU A 469 1.63 -2.74 -6.63
CA GLU A 469 2.77 -2.70 -5.71
C GLU A 469 3.51 -1.42 -5.98
N ILE A 470 3.13 -0.38 -5.24
CA ILE A 470 4.14 0.53 -4.70
C ILE A 470 5.08 1.01 -5.81
N ARG A 471 4.55 1.87 -6.70
CA ARG A 471 5.40 2.84 -7.38
C ARG A 471 5.98 3.74 -6.28
N ASP A 472 7.05 3.23 -5.71
CA ASP A 472 8.08 3.86 -4.91
C ASP A 472 7.66 5.18 -4.25
N LEU A 473 6.98 5.07 -3.10
CA LEU A 473 7.30 5.97 -2.00
C LEU A 473 8.45 5.34 -1.22
N SER A 474 9.61 5.34 -1.88
CA SER A 474 10.93 5.49 -1.29
C SER A 474 11.17 4.61 -0.06
N MET A 475 11.48 3.34 -0.29
CA MET A 475 12.58 2.80 0.51
C MET A 475 13.84 3.28 -0.22
N PRO A 476 14.73 4.06 0.42
CA PRO A 476 15.93 4.52 -0.25
C PRO A 476 16.59 3.32 -0.95
N GLN A 477 17.12 3.50 -2.16
CA GLN A 477 18.16 2.61 -2.66
C GLN A 477 19.29 2.69 -1.63
N GLU A 478 19.20 1.81 -0.64
CA GLU A 478 20.17 1.69 0.44
C GLU A 478 21.38 0.98 -0.19
N ASP A 479 22.57 1.57 -0.05
CA ASP A 479 23.78 0.98 -0.62
C ASP A 479 23.94 -0.50 -0.20
N GLY A 480 24.08 -1.39 -1.18
CA GLY A 480 24.30 -2.82 -0.98
C GLY A 480 23.14 -3.72 -1.40
N PHE A 481 23.31 -5.03 -1.25
CA PHE A 481 22.29 -6.00 -1.61
C PHE A 481 21.23 -6.10 -0.51
N TRP A 482 19.95 -6.05 -0.89
CA TRP A 482 18.83 -6.09 0.06
C TRP A 482 17.75 -7.07 -0.40
N TYR A 483 17.09 -7.71 0.56
CA TYR A 483 15.85 -8.44 0.32
C TYR A 483 14.68 -7.74 1.04
N TYR A 484 13.50 -7.88 0.46
CA TYR A 484 12.25 -7.37 1.00
C TYR A 484 11.19 -8.47 0.94
N ILE A 485 10.51 -8.72 2.06
CA ILE A 485 9.39 -9.67 2.17
C ILE A 485 8.15 -8.89 2.56
N GLU A 486 7.17 -8.86 1.66
CA GLU A 486 5.84 -8.34 1.94
C GLU A 486 4.86 -9.51 2.11
N SER A 487 4.29 -9.67 3.30
CA SER A 487 3.21 -10.64 3.49
C SER A 487 1.87 -9.99 3.17
N ARG A 488 1.13 -10.61 2.25
CA ARG A 488 -0.21 -10.24 1.81
C ARG A 488 -1.21 -11.25 2.34
N MET A 489 -1.77 -10.95 3.50
CA MET A 489 -2.68 -11.86 4.18
C MET A 489 -3.98 -12.04 3.42
N GLU A 490 -4.48 -10.97 2.78
CA GLU A 490 -5.69 -10.92 1.95
C GLU A 490 -5.64 -11.90 0.76
N ASP A 491 -4.44 -12.17 0.25
CA ASP A 491 -4.20 -13.11 -0.85
C ASP A 491 -3.62 -14.44 -0.36
N GLN A 492 -3.32 -14.56 0.94
CA GLN A 492 -2.58 -15.68 1.55
C GLN A 492 -1.25 -15.98 0.85
N VAL A 493 -0.60 -14.93 0.35
CA VAL A 493 0.71 -15.00 -0.31
C VAL A 493 1.71 -14.08 0.37
N PHE A 494 3.00 -14.36 0.16
CA PHE A 494 4.05 -13.39 0.36
C PHE A 494 4.67 -13.03 -0.99
N VAL A 495 5.25 -11.84 -1.03
CA VAL A 495 6.01 -11.31 -2.15
C VAL A 495 7.43 -11.06 -1.66
N LEU A 496 8.39 -11.66 -2.35
CA LEU A 496 9.82 -11.46 -2.12
C LEU A 496 10.41 -10.65 -3.27
N ARG A 497 11.24 -9.66 -2.95
CA ARG A 497 12.04 -8.90 -3.91
C ARG A 497 13.49 -8.83 -3.46
N VAL A 498 14.41 -8.96 -4.41
CA VAL A 498 15.84 -8.72 -4.20
C VAL A 498 16.26 -7.47 -4.97
N SER A 499 16.87 -6.52 -4.25
CA SER A 499 17.48 -5.30 -4.79
C SER A 499 18.99 -5.51 -4.92
N VAL A 500 19.51 -5.15 -6.10
CA VAL A 500 20.92 -5.28 -6.47
C VAL A 500 21.45 -3.88 -6.80
N PRO A 501 22.60 -3.44 -6.24
CA PRO A 501 23.18 -2.15 -6.57
C PRO A 501 23.67 -2.10 -8.03
N ASP A 502 23.37 -1.01 -8.73
CA ASP A 502 23.79 -0.79 -10.12
C ASP A 502 25.33 -0.77 -10.27
N ASP A 503 26.04 -0.30 -9.24
CA ASP A 503 27.51 -0.15 -9.22
C ASP A 503 28.24 -1.37 -8.59
N SER A 504 27.56 -2.50 -8.41
CA SER A 504 28.17 -3.67 -7.75
C SER A 504 29.16 -4.42 -8.64
N GLU A 505 30.33 -4.79 -8.08
CA GLU A 505 31.30 -5.67 -8.76
C GLU A 505 30.75 -7.10 -8.93
N ILE A 506 29.83 -7.52 -8.07
CA ILE A 506 29.13 -8.80 -8.14
C ILE A 506 27.90 -8.65 -9.02
N LYS A 507 27.90 -9.31 -10.18
CA LYS A 507 26.74 -9.31 -11.07
C LYS A 507 25.74 -10.36 -10.65
N VAL A 508 24.57 -9.93 -10.21
CA VAL A 508 23.42 -10.81 -9.92
C VAL A 508 22.31 -10.48 -10.91
N THR A 509 21.82 -11.49 -11.63
CA THR A 509 20.70 -11.34 -12.57
C THR A 509 19.43 -12.04 -12.10
N ASP A 510 19.55 -13.08 -11.27
CA ASP A 510 18.44 -13.93 -10.85
C ASP A 510 18.61 -14.39 -9.39
N TYR A 511 17.51 -14.77 -8.76
CA TYR A 511 17.49 -15.31 -7.41
C TYR A 511 16.45 -16.43 -7.24
N GLU A 512 16.68 -17.29 -6.24
CA GLU A 512 15.77 -18.35 -5.80
C GLU A 512 15.62 -18.30 -4.28
N LEU A 513 14.39 -18.53 -3.79
CA LEU A 513 14.13 -18.71 -2.37
C LEU A 513 14.17 -20.18 -2.00
N TRP A 514 14.88 -20.51 -0.92
CA TRP A 514 14.99 -21.86 -0.38
C TRP A 514 14.58 -21.85 1.10
N VAL A 515 13.70 -22.77 1.47
CA VAL A 515 13.22 -22.94 2.86
C VAL A 515 13.40 -24.40 3.24
N ASP A 516 14.15 -24.64 4.32
CA ASP A 516 14.49 -26.00 4.82
C ASP A 516 14.98 -26.96 3.71
N GLY A 517 15.75 -26.41 2.75
CA GLY A 517 16.32 -27.17 1.64
C GLY A 517 15.38 -27.44 0.47
N ILE A 518 14.17 -26.87 0.46
CA ILE A 518 13.20 -26.95 -0.64
C ILE A 518 13.12 -25.59 -1.33
N GLN A 519 13.19 -25.59 -2.67
CA GLN A 519 12.98 -24.39 -3.47
C GLN A 519 11.51 -23.96 -3.40
N VAL A 520 11.27 -22.69 -3.07
CA VAL A 520 9.95 -22.07 -3.03
C VAL A 520 9.79 -21.19 -4.27
N GLY A 521 8.78 -21.49 -5.10
CA GLY A 521 8.56 -20.81 -6.37
C GLY A 521 9.60 -21.13 -7.45
N LYS A 522 9.61 -20.32 -8.52
CA LYS A 522 10.55 -20.46 -9.64
C LYS A 522 11.70 -19.46 -9.49
N ARG A 523 12.83 -19.72 -10.18
CA ARG A 523 13.91 -18.74 -10.33
C ARG A 523 13.35 -17.44 -10.91
N THR A 524 13.67 -16.32 -10.27
CA THR A 524 13.08 -14.99 -10.54
C THR A 524 14.19 -14.00 -10.86
N ARG A 525 13.98 -13.10 -11.82
CA ARG A 525 14.97 -12.07 -12.17
C ARG A 525 15.13 -11.05 -11.04
N ALA A 526 16.36 -10.62 -10.78
CA ALA A 526 16.64 -9.53 -9.87
C ALA A 526 15.85 -8.26 -10.28
N GLY A 527 15.26 -7.58 -9.31
CA GLY A 527 14.33 -6.47 -9.55
C GLY A 527 12.87 -6.86 -9.77
N GLN A 528 12.57 -8.11 -10.20
CA GLN A 528 11.22 -8.68 -10.24
C GLN A 528 10.85 -9.36 -8.91
N THR A 529 9.55 -9.60 -8.73
CA THR A 529 8.97 -10.15 -7.50
C THR A 529 8.66 -11.64 -7.63
N LEU A 530 8.97 -12.40 -6.57
CA LEU A 530 8.55 -13.79 -6.39
C LEU A 530 7.32 -13.80 -5.49
N ARG A 531 6.19 -14.28 -6.02
CA ARG A 531 4.92 -14.43 -5.29
C ARG A 531 4.66 -15.91 -4.98
N HIS A 532 4.41 -16.24 -3.72
CA HIS A 532 4.14 -17.62 -3.29
C HIS A 532 3.25 -17.69 -2.03
N LEU A 533 2.60 -18.82 -1.77
CA LEU A 533 1.74 -19.03 -0.59
C LEU A 533 2.49 -18.85 0.75
N THR A 534 1.87 -18.17 1.70
CA THR A 534 2.45 -17.79 3.02
C THR A 534 2.82 -18.99 3.90
N LEU A 535 2.15 -20.14 3.71
CA LEU A 535 2.39 -21.39 4.45
C LEU A 535 3.84 -21.90 4.39
N ALA A 536 4.61 -21.50 3.36
CA ALA A 536 5.99 -21.94 3.21
C ALA A 536 6.94 -21.31 4.25
N LEU A 537 6.62 -20.13 4.79
CA LEU A 537 7.51 -19.41 5.71
C LEU A 537 7.14 -19.61 7.19
N SER A 538 5.92 -20.09 7.48
CA SER A 538 5.39 -20.16 8.84
C SER A 538 6.07 -21.20 9.73
N ASP A 539 6.57 -22.30 9.18
CA ASP A 539 7.22 -23.38 9.94
C ASP A 539 8.72 -23.53 9.63
N ALA A 540 9.31 -22.53 8.97
CA ALA A 540 10.69 -22.58 8.46
C ALA A 540 11.74 -22.62 9.58
N GLY A 541 12.56 -23.67 9.60
CA GLY A 541 13.76 -23.74 10.45
C GLY A 541 14.88 -22.82 9.97
N GLN A 542 15.08 -22.76 8.66
CA GLN A 542 16.07 -21.91 7.98
C GLN A 542 15.56 -21.48 6.59
N ALA A 543 15.68 -20.19 6.27
CA ALA A 543 15.41 -19.64 4.95
C ALA A 543 16.68 -19.02 4.35
N SER A 544 16.88 -19.19 3.05
CA SER A 544 18.03 -18.63 2.32
C SER A 544 17.64 -18.18 0.91
N ILE A 545 18.37 -17.19 0.40
CA ILE A 545 18.27 -16.71 -0.97
C ILE A 545 19.53 -17.13 -1.71
N ARG A 546 19.36 -17.91 -2.79
CA ARG A 546 20.45 -18.23 -3.72
C ARG A 546 20.47 -17.22 -4.84
N LEU A 547 21.63 -16.62 -5.08
CA LEU A 547 21.86 -15.60 -6.09
C LEU A 547 22.57 -16.22 -7.29
N TYR A 548 22.21 -15.77 -8.49
CA TYR A 548 22.70 -16.30 -9.76
C TYR A 548 23.11 -15.19 -10.73
N HIS A 549 24.06 -15.51 -11.60
CA HIS A 549 24.41 -14.74 -12.78
C HIS A 549 24.14 -15.60 -14.03
N GLY A 550 22.95 -15.46 -14.61
CA GLY A 550 22.42 -16.38 -15.61
C GLY A 550 22.20 -17.77 -15.01
N GLU A 551 22.99 -18.73 -15.46
CA GLU A 551 22.97 -20.11 -14.92
C GLU A 551 24.02 -20.36 -13.84
N ASP A 552 24.98 -19.44 -13.68
CA ASP A 552 26.07 -19.62 -12.74
C ASP A 552 25.62 -19.23 -11.33
N TYR A 553 25.80 -20.14 -10.39
CA TYR A 553 25.57 -19.90 -8.97
C TYR A 553 26.61 -18.91 -8.41
N VAL A 554 26.13 -17.86 -7.75
CA VAL A 554 26.97 -16.82 -7.14
C VAL A 554 27.19 -17.11 -5.66
N ASP A 555 26.11 -17.11 -4.87
CA ASP A 555 26.18 -17.35 -3.42
C ASP A 555 24.81 -17.69 -2.80
N GLU A 556 24.81 -18.15 -1.55
CA GLU A 556 23.62 -18.41 -0.75
C GLU A 556 23.65 -17.59 0.54
N CYS A 557 22.70 -16.65 0.65
CA CYS A 557 22.57 -15.77 1.81
C CYS A 557 21.45 -16.27 2.73
N ILE A 558 21.76 -16.55 4.00
CA ILE A 558 20.75 -16.87 5.02
C ILE A 558 19.95 -15.60 5.36
N ILE A 559 18.63 -15.71 5.40
CA ILE A 559 17.73 -14.60 5.70
C ILE A 559 16.87 -14.90 6.93
N ASP A 560 16.35 -13.83 7.55
CA ASP A 560 15.26 -13.96 8.53
C ASP A 560 13.92 -13.87 7.78
N PRO A 561 13.14 -14.96 7.69
CA PRO A 561 11.86 -14.97 6.97
C PRO A 561 10.77 -14.16 7.69
N LEU A 562 10.98 -13.78 8.96
CA LEU A 562 10.04 -12.97 9.73
C LEU A 562 10.32 -11.47 9.60
N ALA A 563 11.46 -11.08 9.03
CA ALA A 563 11.81 -9.69 8.78
C ALA A 563 11.30 -9.23 7.41
N SER A 564 10.62 -8.08 7.36
CA SER A 564 10.14 -7.50 6.09
C SER A 564 11.27 -6.97 5.20
N LYS A 565 12.46 -6.75 5.75
CA LYS A 565 13.67 -6.46 5.00
C LYS A 565 14.93 -6.93 5.71
N GLY A 566 15.98 -7.20 4.95
CA GLY A 566 17.31 -7.44 5.49
C GLY A 566 18.40 -7.30 4.43
N ARG A 567 19.63 -7.09 4.89
CA ARG A 567 20.80 -6.94 4.02
C ARG A 567 21.33 -8.32 3.64
N LEU A 568 21.66 -8.49 2.36
CA LEU A 568 22.33 -9.69 1.84
C LEU A 568 23.83 -9.41 1.75
N PHE A 569 24.64 -10.42 2.05
CA PHE A 569 26.10 -10.33 2.03
C PHE A 569 26.69 -11.40 1.12
N PRO A 570 26.55 -11.25 -0.22
CA PRO A 570 27.17 -12.19 -1.15
C PRO A 570 28.69 -12.12 -1.07
N ALA A 571 29.35 -13.26 -1.21
CA ALA A 571 30.80 -13.41 -1.16
C ALA A 571 31.50 -12.45 -2.15
N GLY A 572 32.24 -11.48 -1.62
CA GLY A 572 32.96 -10.46 -2.39
C GLY A 572 32.31 -9.06 -2.42
N ALA A 573 31.15 -8.86 -1.79
CA ALA A 573 30.57 -7.52 -1.69
C ALA A 573 31.48 -6.62 -0.85
N LYS A 574 31.78 -5.41 -1.33
CA LYS A 574 32.50 -4.41 -0.53
C LYS A 574 31.61 -4.01 0.65
N GLU A 575 31.96 -4.51 1.83
CA GLU A 575 31.29 -4.22 3.11
C GLU A 575 31.37 -2.72 3.42
N GLY A 576 30.33 -1.97 3.07
CA GLY A 576 30.09 -0.62 3.58
C GLY A 576 29.58 -0.69 5.02
N GLU A 577 30.49 -0.43 5.96
CA GLU A 577 30.32 -0.05 7.37
C GLU A 577 29.46 -0.97 8.26
N GLU A 578 30.06 -2.05 8.78
CA GLU A 578 30.03 -2.40 10.23
C GLU A 578 30.96 -3.59 10.58
N ARG A 579 32.21 -3.56 10.11
CA ARG A 579 33.31 -4.30 10.76
C ARG A 579 34.41 -3.32 11.14
N LYS A 580 34.30 -2.74 12.34
CA LYS A 580 35.49 -2.16 12.98
C LYS A 580 36.45 -3.31 13.31
N LYS A 581 37.58 -3.33 12.58
CA LYS A 581 38.89 -3.96 12.86
C LYS A 581 38.91 -5.06 13.94
N ASN A 582 38.98 -6.32 13.53
CA ASN A 582 39.53 -7.39 14.38
C ASN A 582 41.01 -7.58 14.02
N GLN A 583 41.88 -6.71 14.55
CA GLN A 583 43.31 -6.98 14.51
C GLN A 583 43.60 -8.14 15.49
N LYS A 584 44.30 -9.17 15.04
CA LYS A 584 44.67 -10.29 15.91
C LYS A 584 45.72 -9.80 16.91
N LEU A 585 45.45 -9.97 18.20
CA LEU A 585 46.36 -9.56 19.28
C LEU A 585 47.23 -10.72 19.76
N GLY A 586 46.70 -11.94 19.80
CA GLY A 586 47.45 -13.09 20.31
C GLY A 586 46.68 -14.41 20.28
N VAL A 587 47.25 -15.44 20.92
CA VAL A 587 46.66 -16.78 21.02
C VAL A 587 46.69 -17.24 22.48
N CYS A 588 45.58 -17.82 22.94
CA CYS A 588 45.46 -18.39 24.29
C CYS A 588 45.41 -19.91 24.28
N SER A 589 45.67 -20.52 25.44
CA SER A 589 45.50 -21.94 25.68
C SER A 589 44.78 -22.16 27.01
N VAL A 590 43.91 -23.16 27.05
CA VAL A 590 43.20 -23.57 28.27
C VAL A 590 43.40 -25.06 28.50
N ARG A 591 43.80 -25.42 29.73
CA ARG A 591 43.92 -26.82 30.17
C ARG A 591 43.01 -27.07 31.36
N HIS A 592 42.14 -28.06 31.24
CA HIS A 592 41.23 -28.44 32.33
C HIS A 592 41.85 -29.52 33.21
N ASP A 593 41.76 -29.34 34.53
CA ASP A 593 41.96 -30.39 35.52
C ASP A 593 40.58 -30.84 36.05
N PRO A 594 40.06 -31.98 35.55
CA PRO A 594 38.74 -32.47 35.93
C PRO A 594 38.67 -32.98 37.39
N VAL A 595 39.81 -33.24 38.04
CA VAL A 595 39.85 -33.73 39.43
C VAL A 595 39.68 -32.59 40.42
N MET A 596 40.34 -31.46 40.16
CA MET A 596 40.28 -30.27 41.03
C MET A 596 39.18 -29.27 40.63
N GLN A 597 38.44 -29.52 39.55
CA GLN A 597 37.48 -28.59 38.92
C GLN A 597 38.08 -27.19 38.64
N THR A 598 39.36 -27.17 38.28
CA THR A 598 40.09 -25.96 37.93
C THR A 598 40.54 -26.01 36.47
N ALA A 599 40.83 -24.85 35.91
CA ALA A 599 41.39 -24.72 34.59
C ALA A 599 42.54 -23.72 34.60
N GLU A 600 43.57 -24.01 33.81
CA GLU A 600 44.72 -23.15 33.59
C GLU A 600 44.56 -22.41 32.27
N PHE A 601 44.47 -21.09 32.32
CA PHE A 601 44.41 -20.21 31.15
C PHE A 601 45.74 -19.48 30.99
N ALA A 602 46.31 -19.47 29.78
CA ALA A 602 47.50 -18.69 29.46
C ALA A 602 47.38 -18.00 28.10
N VAL A 603 47.90 -16.79 27.99
CA VAL A 603 48.19 -16.19 26.67
C VAL A 603 49.56 -16.66 26.24
N THR A 604 49.60 -17.45 25.17
CA THR A 604 50.80 -18.17 24.69
C THR A 604 51.65 -17.34 23.73
N SER A 605 51.03 -16.45 22.97
CA SER A 605 51.72 -15.54 22.06
C SER A 605 50.92 -14.26 21.85
N VAL A 606 51.63 -13.18 21.54
CA VAL A 606 51.08 -11.85 21.22
C VAL A 606 51.82 -11.31 19.99
N GLU A 607 51.10 -10.65 19.10
CA GLU A 607 51.67 -10.12 17.85
C GLU A 607 52.38 -8.77 18.05
N ASP A 608 52.04 -8.04 19.12
CA ASP A 608 52.63 -6.76 19.47
C ASP A 608 53.71 -6.90 20.57
N SER A 609 54.93 -6.47 20.25
CA SER A 609 56.09 -6.52 21.15
C SER A 609 56.01 -5.55 22.35
N GLU A 610 55.07 -4.61 22.35
CA GLU A 610 54.81 -3.69 23.46
C GLU A 610 54.00 -4.35 24.59
N ILE A 611 53.27 -5.43 24.31
CA ILE A 611 52.46 -6.17 25.29
C ILE A 611 53.36 -7.11 26.11
N ALA A 612 53.31 -6.96 27.44
CA ALA A 612 54.11 -7.79 28.36
C ALA A 612 53.26 -8.55 29.40
N TYR A 613 52.05 -8.06 29.71
CA TYR A 613 51.17 -8.69 30.69
C TYR A 613 49.71 -8.73 30.22
N TYR A 614 48.89 -9.58 30.85
CA TYR A 614 47.46 -9.69 30.60
C TYR A 614 46.64 -9.86 31.89
N SER A 615 45.36 -9.50 31.85
CA SER A 615 44.37 -9.90 32.85
C SER A 615 43.05 -10.30 32.21
N LEU A 616 42.34 -11.24 32.83
CA LEU A 616 41.03 -11.70 32.38
C LEU A 616 39.91 -10.96 33.11
N THR A 617 38.99 -10.39 32.35
CA THR A 617 37.78 -9.72 32.84
C THR A 617 36.52 -10.36 32.26
N ASP A 618 35.42 -10.23 32.98
CA ASP A 618 34.10 -10.54 32.43
C ASP A 618 33.61 -9.41 31.50
N ASN A 619 32.48 -9.64 30.80
CA ASN A 619 31.83 -8.63 29.96
C ASN A 619 31.41 -7.33 30.69
N ARG A 620 31.51 -7.29 32.03
CA ARG A 620 31.20 -6.12 32.87
C ARG A 620 32.46 -5.40 33.38
N GLY A 621 33.65 -5.87 33.00
CA GLY A 621 34.94 -5.29 33.39
C GLY A 621 35.47 -5.74 34.75
N THR A 622 34.88 -6.77 35.36
CA THR A 622 35.32 -7.29 36.67
C THR A 622 36.48 -8.27 36.48
N LYS A 623 37.61 -8.03 37.14
CA LYS A 623 38.78 -8.94 37.09
C LYS A 623 38.48 -10.25 37.81
N LEU A 624 38.74 -11.37 37.15
CA LEU A 624 38.27 -12.69 37.59
C LEU A 624 39.11 -13.36 38.69
N TYR A 625 40.32 -12.87 38.98
CA TYR A 625 41.20 -13.57 39.95
C TYR A 625 42.18 -12.68 40.73
N ARG A 626 43.00 -11.86 40.05
CA ARG A 626 44.00 -10.99 40.70
C ARG A 626 43.88 -9.55 40.20
N GLU A 627 44.09 -8.58 41.09
CA GLU A 627 44.12 -7.15 40.72
C GLU A 627 45.34 -6.82 39.86
N ALA A 628 46.48 -7.49 40.11
CA ALA A 628 47.72 -7.31 39.37
C ALA A 628 47.75 -8.14 38.06
N PRO A 629 48.22 -7.55 36.94
CA PRO A 629 48.31 -8.24 35.65
C PRO A 629 49.42 -9.31 35.63
N ILE A 630 49.21 -10.36 34.83
CA ILE A 630 50.00 -11.60 34.78
C ILE A 630 50.93 -11.56 33.54
N PRO A 631 52.21 -11.96 33.64
CA PRO A 631 53.09 -12.00 32.47
C PRO A 631 52.55 -12.89 31.35
N ILE A 632 52.74 -12.49 30.10
CA ILE A 632 52.45 -13.35 28.95
C ILE A 632 53.28 -14.64 29.06
N GLY A 633 52.65 -15.79 28.84
CA GLY A 633 53.25 -17.12 28.96
C GLY A 633 53.15 -17.76 30.36
N GLU A 634 52.70 -17.03 31.39
CA GLU A 634 52.36 -17.64 32.69
C GLU A 634 50.90 -18.09 32.74
N ASN A 635 50.63 -19.14 33.54
CA ASN A 635 49.30 -19.73 33.67
C ASN A 635 48.50 -19.06 34.79
N LEU A 636 47.24 -18.75 34.51
CA LEU A 636 46.24 -18.38 35.49
C LEU A 636 45.37 -19.59 35.82
N THR A 637 45.34 -20.01 37.09
CA THR A 637 44.42 -21.05 37.56
C THR A 637 43.10 -20.44 38.02
N CYS A 638 41.99 -20.81 37.37
CA CYS A 638 40.63 -20.41 37.75
C CYS A 638 39.71 -21.63 37.86
N LEU A 639 38.47 -21.44 38.33
CA LEU A 639 37.47 -22.53 38.34
C LEU A 639 37.10 -22.91 36.90
N SER A 640 36.93 -24.20 36.62
CA SER A 640 36.71 -24.71 35.26
C SER A 640 35.45 -24.16 34.59
N VAL A 641 34.44 -23.76 35.36
CA VAL A 641 33.20 -23.12 34.88
C VAL A 641 33.47 -21.76 34.24
N VAL A 642 34.47 -21.01 34.69
CA VAL A 642 34.75 -19.65 34.20
C VAL A 642 35.23 -19.66 32.75
N VAL A 643 35.94 -20.70 32.35
CA VAL A 643 36.52 -20.87 31.00
C VAL A 643 35.72 -21.87 30.15
N GLN A 644 34.51 -22.27 30.57
CA GLN A 644 33.60 -23.06 29.73
C GLN A 644 32.97 -22.24 28.61
N ASP A 645 32.84 -20.92 28.77
CA ASP A 645 32.39 -20.00 27.72
C ASP A 645 33.42 -18.87 27.50
N LEU A 646 34.51 -19.22 26.80
CA LEU A 646 35.60 -18.29 26.49
C LEU A 646 35.14 -17.08 25.68
N GLY A 647 34.01 -17.16 24.97
CA GLY A 647 33.49 -16.07 24.14
C GLY A 647 32.90 -14.90 24.94
N GLU A 648 32.64 -15.10 26.22
CA GLU A 648 32.16 -14.07 27.16
C GLU A 648 33.27 -13.44 28.02
N LEU A 649 34.51 -13.88 27.82
CA LEU A 649 35.67 -13.36 28.54
C LEU A 649 36.42 -12.33 27.69
N LYS A 650 36.94 -11.31 28.36
CA LYS A 650 37.79 -10.27 27.79
C LYS A 650 39.20 -10.37 28.35
N VAL A 651 40.18 -10.08 27.50
CA VAL A 651 41.60 -10.04 27.86
C VAL A 651 42.07 -8.60 27.75
N GLU A 652 42.41 -8.02 28.89
CA GLU A 652 43.07 -6.72 28.94
C GLU A 652 44.58 -6.94 28.88
N PHE A 653 45.24 -6.24 27.96
CA PHE A 653 46.69 -6.29 27.77
C PHE A 653 47.36 -5.05 28.32
N TYR A 654 48.55 -5.24 28.88
CA TYR A 654 49.34 -4.21 29.55
C TYR A 654 50.78 -4.21 29.03
N ASP A 655 51.37 -3.02 28.98
CA ASP A 655 52.76 -2.81 28.59
C ASP A 655 53.76 -3.18 29.70
N ARG A 656 55.06 -2.98 29.45
CA ARG A 656 56.13 -3.28 30.41
C ARG A 656 56.07 -2.43 31.69
N ASP A 657 55.45 -1.27 31.63
CA ASP A 657 55.21 -0.37 32.78
C ASP A 657 53.87 -0.68 33.48
N LYS A 658 53.19 -1.76 33.08
CA LYS A 658 51.88 -2.22 33.58
C LYS A 658 50.75 -1.21 33.35
N LYS A 659 50.84 -0.39 32.32
CA LYS A 659 49.71 0.43 31.84
C LYS A 659 48.90 -0.36 30.83
N MET A 660 47.57 -0.32 30.98
CA MET A 660 46.66 -0.96 30.04
C MET A 660 46.84 -0.31 28.66
N CYS A 661 47.10 -1.12 27.64
CA CYS A 661 47.33 -0.64 26.29
C CYS A 661 46.28 -1.13 25.29
N ARG A 662 45.72 -2.33 25.47
CA ARG A 662 44.74 -2.95 24.55
C ARG A 662 43.74 -3.81 25.29
N THR A 663 42.59 -4.06 24.66
CA THR A 663 41.60 -5.04 25.11
C THR A 663 41.28 -5.97 23.94
N GLY A 664 41.09 -7.25 24.20
CA GLY A 664 40.75 -8.22 23.17
C GLY A 664 39.74 -9.24 23.65
N ARG A 665 38.97 -9.78 22.70
CA ARG A 665 37.97 -10.81 22.91
C ARG A 665 38.48 -12.16 22.41
N ILE A 666 38.23 -13.22 23.18
CA ILE A 666 38.66 -14.57 22.83
C ILE A 666 37.64 -15.21 21.89
N ASN A 667 38.12 -15.74 20.77
CA ASN A 667 37.33 -16.64 19.93
C ASN A 667 37.45 -18.07 20.46
N GLY A 668 36.41 -18.57 21.13
CA GLY A 668 36.41 -19.91 21.72
C GLY A 668 36.58 -21.09 20.75
N ARG A 669 36.49 -20.87 19.43
CA ARG A 669 36.73 -21.91 18.41
C ARG A 669 38.18 -21.94 17.92
N THR A 670 38.81 -20.78 17.74
CA THR A 670 40.18 -20.67 17.21
C THR A 670 41.22 -20.44 18.30
N MET A 671 40.78 -20.12 19.53
CA MET A 671 41.60 -19.70 20.67
C MET A 671 42.42 -18.43 20.41
N GLU A 672 42.07 -17.68 19.36
CA GLU A 672 42.69 -16.41 19.03
C GLU A 672 42.04 -15.27 19.81
N ILE A 673 42.84 -14.28 20.19
CA ILE A 673 42.40 -13.05 20.84
C ILE A 673 42.40 -11.94 19.80
N GLN A 674 41.25 -11.32 19.58
CA GLN A 674 41.04 -10.26 18.60
C GLN A 674 40.79 -8.94 19.32
N GLU A 675 41.39 -7.85 18.84
CA GLU A 675 41.24 -6.52 19.43
C GLU A 675 39.78 -6.10 19.48
N GLU A 676 39.35 -5.60 20.63
CA GLU A 676 38.02 -5.04 20.83
C GLU A 676 38.13 -3.52 20.67
N GLY A 677 37.42 -2.97 19.66
CA GLY A 677 37.51 -1.57 19.25
C GLY A 677 36.76 -0.58 20.13
#